data_AF-A0A932N2M5-F1
#
_entry.id   AF-A0A932N2M5-F1
#
_cell.length_a   1.000
_cell.length_b   1.000
_cell.length_c   1.000
_cell.angle_alpha   90.00
_cell.angle_beta   90.00
_cell.angle_gamma   90.00
#
_symmetry.space_group_name_H-M   'P 1'
#
loop_
_entity.id
_entity.type
_entity.pdbx_description
1 polymer ?
#
loop_
_entity_poly.entity_id
_entity_poly.type
_entity_poly.pdbx_seq_one_letter_code
_entity_poly.pdbx_strand_id
1 'polypeptide(L)'
;MRIAVTGVTTDLGLLVAGQLVAAGHQVTGMAQHGHRDLDPRVELVCAPLDSPALQELTADAEALIHLAPVEPEVPESAGISGIVHVTQAASRSGTRLLFCTHAAGDPELYDQAAELVSSSWGPTLVIRLAPLVGRIADWAVCRTAVTLLAGKHDGPGPIRVLHTDDLCRFLARAVGSHRTGQVDLATADGLTYVTARRLLAPIGTPPRRLPSWQHPDPGFRLIPLQRDWEFECGWSAGQAVADMAGALTGRRLGHSGATPLRRHLPIPAEVIASVGVQCTAPQDAAGEFDYPIDPRFPVFSTAGCSDALPGPLTPMTLDIALGATRRAQRATAEAMGLPEPLAAEWEARSVAVFGHRLYTGVSICAAIAPLVPGASADGISRLLGAGQAQYPTPSVLRRTAAGAATVRRMMALSRHYPDRCGSFSTSVLAAKLDRAAVEALTDAQLDARIRLLRNQIQQGWTLAGVGALAEGVLARAARRPHPVLPLPSVITATSHLSVETAALADALRSDAELRSLAAAGDLAGLRSGAPAFAAAFDAALSRVGHRGPGEAELSNPVLAESPEALLAAAALAAGTAPESAGAEQADPVTHRADAVATAREQAWDATARAINHLRVALRESGSRLSKRHILATCDDVFYLTCDELLTPPVDTRLRVRRRREEHQRLQDISLPEIINGQWAPVPGADDRGVDIVALIEQPEASQPSSWARS
;
A
#
# COMPACT_ATOMS: atom_id res chain seq x y z
N MET A 1 7.97 1.62 -26.31
CA MET A 1 9.22 2.38 -26.41
C MET A 1 10.25 1.75 -25.50
N ARG A 2 11.52 1.76 -25.92
CA ARG A 2 12.68 1.48 -25.07
C ARG A 2 13.16 2.76 -24.41
N ILE A 3 13.14 2.81 -23.09
CA ILE A 3 13.46 4.00 -22.30
C ILE A 3 14.64 3.69 -21.38
N ALA A 4 15.68 4.51 -21.49
CA ALA A 4 16.80 4.47 -20.56
C ALA A 4 16.56 5.48 -19.41
N VAL A 5 16.92 5.10 -18.18
CA VAL A 5 16.82 5.97 -17.00
C VAL A 5 18.14 5.96 -16.23
N THR A 6 18.77 7.12 -16.06
CA THR A 6 19.94 7.25 -15.18
C THR A 6 19.52 7.76 -13.80
N GLY A 7 20.18 7.30 -12.74
CA GLY A 7 19.72 7.58 -11.37
C GLY A 7 18.49 6.76 -11.01
N VAL A 8 18.30 5.61 -11.67
CA VAL A 8 17.14 4.71 -11.51
C VAL A 8 16.99 4.16 -10.09
N THR A 9 18.08 4.16 -9.31
CA THR A 9 18.13 3.67 -7.93
C THR A 9 17.83 4.72 -6.87
N THR A 10 17.68 5.98 -7.26
CA THR A 10 17.16 7.02 -6.37
C THR A 10 15.67 6.79 -6.06
N ASP A 11 15.16 7.29 -4.93
CA ASP A 11 13.73 7.17 -4.59
C ASP A 11 12.81 7.66 -5.73
N LEU A 12 13.18 8.75 -6.39
CA LEU A 12 12.47 9.27 -7.57
C LEU A 12 12.61 8.34 -8.79
N GLY A 13 13.82 7.82 -9.02
CA GLY A 13 14.11 6.86 -10.09
C GLY A 13 13.26 5.61 -10.01
N LEU A 14 13.06 5.06 -8.80
CA LEU A 14 12.22 3.89 -8.56
C LEU A 14 10.76 4.15 -8.94
N LEU A 15 10.22 5.32 -8.57
CA LEU A 15 8.86 5.72 -8.92
C LEU A 15 8.68 5.91 -10.42
N VAL A 16 9.59 6.63 -11.06
CA VAL A 16 9.55 6.89 -12.51
C VAL A 16 9.68 5.57 -13.28
N ALA A 17 10.62 4.72 -12.91
CA ALA A 17 10.81 3.42 -13.55
C ALA A 17 9.56 2.54 -13.45
N GLY A 18 8.96 2.43 -12.26
CA GLY A 18 7.72 1.67 -12.06
C GLY A 18 6.56 2.21 -12.92
N GLN A 19 6.39 3.53 -12.98
CA GLN A 19 5.33 4.15 -13.80
C GLN A 19 5.55 3.93 -15.31
N LEU A 20 6.80 4.01 -15.78
CA LEU A 20 7.11 3.77 -17.19
C LEU A 20 6.87 2.31 -17.60
N VAL A 21 7.21 1.36 -16.73
CA VAL A 21 6.91 -0.06 -16.97
C VAL A 21 5.39 -0.28 -16.98
N ALA A 22 4.64 0.34 -16.07
CA ALA A 22 3.18 0.26 -16.05
C ALA A 22 2.53 0.85 -17.32
N ALA A 23 3.14 1.89 -17.90
CA ALA A 23 2.75 2.45 -19.19
C ALA A 23 3.03 1.53 -20.40
N GLY A 24 3.62 0.35 -20.17
CA GLY A 24 3.96 -0.62 -21.21
C GLY A 24 5.29 -0.34 -21.92
N HIS A 25 6.18 0.45 -21.31
CA HIS A 25 7.51 0.69 -21.84
C HIS A 25 8.51 -0.37 -21.36
N GLN A 26 9.51 -0.66 -22.21
CA GLN A 26 10.69 -1.41 -21.80
C GLN A 26 11.67 -0.43 -21.17
N VAL A 27 12.03 -0.66 -19.91
CA VAL A 27 12.85 0.28 -19.14
C VAL A 27 14.19 -0.36 -18.82
N THR A 28 15.27 0.31 -19.20
CA THR A 28 16.63 -0.07 -18.81
C THR A 28 17.21 1.04 -17.94
N GLY A 29 17.54 0.69 -16.70
CA GLY A 29 18.10 1.59 -15.71
C GLY A 29 19.62 1.53 -15.69
N MET A 30 20.27 2.66 -15.43
CA MET A 30 21.71 2.74 -15.18
C MET A 30 22.00 3.42 -13.84
N ALA A 31 22.79 2.74 -13.03
CA ALA A 31 23.24 3.21 -11.72
C ALA A 31 24.56 2.52 -11.33
N GLN A 32 25.23 3.02 -10.28
CA GLN A 32 26.47 2.39 -9.80
C GLN A 32 26.24 1.08 -9.04
N HIS A 33 25.07 0.93 -8.42
CA HIS A 33 24.72 -0.22 -7.58
C HIS A 33 23.26 -0.60 -7.82
N GLY A 34 22.88 -1.83 -7.47
CA GLY A 34 21.48 -2.25 -7.49
C GLY A 34 20.67 -1.72 -6.31
N HIS A 35 19.36 -1.60 -6.50
CA HIS A 35 18.41 -1.25 -5.45
C HIS A 35 17.40 -2.38 -5.26
N ARG A 36 17.15 -2.79 -4.02
CA ARG A 36 16.25 -3.91 -3.70
C ARG A 36 14.79 -3.68 -4.12
N ASP A 37 14.37 -2.41 -4.14
CA ASP A 37 13.00 -2.00 -4.48
C ASP A 37 12.87 -1.55 -5.95
N LEU A 38 13.87 -1.84 -6.79
CA LEU A 38 13.75 -1.63 -8.23
C LEU A 38 12.74 -2.62 -8.81
N ASP A 39 11.85 -2.15 -9.68
CA ASP A 39 10.91 -3.04 -10.37
C ASP A 39 11.71 -4.10 -11.15
N PRO A 40 11.47 -5.40 -10.93
CA PRO A 40 12.25 -6.50 -11.50
C PRO A 40 12.06 -6.64 -13.01
N ARG A 41 11.09 -5.94 -13.62
CA ARG A 41 10.96 -5.84 -15.07
C ARG A 41 11.89 -4.77 -15.67
N VAL A 42 12.58 -3.99 -14.83
CA VAL A 42 13.60 -3.03 -15.25
C VAL A 42 14.93 -3.76 -15.36
N GLU A 43 15.51 -3.74 -16.54
CA GLU A 43 16.88 -4.22 -16.75
C GLU A 43 17.86 -3.21 -16.13
N LEU A 44 18.78 -3.67 -15.29
CA LEU A 44 19.73 -2.79 -14.62
C LEU A 44 21.15 -2.98 -15.15
N VAL A 45 21.74 -1.90 -15.64
CA VAL A 45 23.16 -1.81 -15.98
C VAL A 45 23.90 -1.13 -14.82
N CYS A 46 24.68 -1.93 -14.08
CA CYS A 46 25.52 -1.44 -12.98
C CYS A 46 26.83 -0.85 -13.51
N ALA A 47 26.84 0.44 -13.85
CA ALA A 47 28.02 1.13 -14.36
C ALA A 47 27.97 2.65 -14.09
N PRO A 48 29.13 3.33 -13.99
CA PRO A 48 29.21 4.78 -13.90
C PRO A 48 28.93 5.45 -15.26
N LEU A 49 28.52 6.73 -15.26
CA LEU A 49 28.11 7.45 -16.48
C LEU A 49 29.24 7.70 -17.49
N ASP A 50 30.50 7.59 -17.10
CA ASP A 50 31.66 7.67 -18.00
C ASP A 50 31.97 6.33 -18.70
N SER A 51 31.24 5.26 -18.34
CA SER A 51 31.39 3.94 -18.94
C SER A 51 30.91 3.92 -20.41
N PRO A 52 31.59 3.15 -21.30
CA PRO A 52 31.09 2.86 -22.64
C PRO A 52 29.67 2.29 -22.68
N ALA A 53 29.24 1.63 -21.59
CA ALA A 53 27.89 1.11 -21.44
C ALA A 53 26.79 2.18 -21.61
N LEU A 54 27.07 3.46 -21.29
CA LEU A 54 26.13 4.55 -21.54
C LEU A 54 25.88 4.78 -23.05
N GLN A 55 26.91 4.58 -23.88
CA GLN A 55 26.78 4.74 -25.33
C GLN A 55 25.96 3.60 -25.94
N GLU A 56 26.12 2.37 -25.44
CA GLU A 56 25.32 1.20 -25.83
C GLU A 56 23.86 1.38 -25.39
N LEU A 57 23.65 1.74 -24.12
CA LEU A 57 22.33 2.00 -23.56
C LEU A 57 21.57 3.07 -24.34
N THR A 58 22.22 4.17 -24.71
CA THR A 58 21.58 5.23 -25.50
C THR A 58 21.29 4.78 -26.92
N ALA A 59 22.21 4.07 -27.59
CA ALA A 59 21.98 3.54 -28.93
C ALA A 59 20.76 2.61 -29.02
N ASP A 60 20.45 1.86 -27.95
CA ASP A 60 19.27 1.02 -27.86
C ASP A 60 17.99 1.75 -27.39
N ALA A 61 18.10 2.94 -26.80
CA ALA A 61 16.98 3.67 -26.24
C ALA A 61 16.38 4.69 -27.23
N GLU A 62 15.05 4.79 -27.24
CA GLU A 62 14.33 5.85 -27.96
C GLU A 62 14.32 7.16 -27.17
N ALA A 63 14.31 7.06 -25.84
CA ALA A 63 14.41 8.20 -24.94
C ALA A 63 15.28 7.86 -23.71
N LEU A 64 16.01 8.86 -23.24
CA LEU A 64 16.82 8.84 -22.01
C LEU A 64 16.26 9.86 -21.03
N ILE A 65 15.90 9.42 -19.82
CA ILE A 65 15.52 10.31 -18.72
C ILE A 65 16.68 10.41 -17.74
N HIS A 66 17.20 11.62 -17.57
CA HIS A 66 18.27 11.91 -16.63
C HIS A 66 17.72 12.49 -15.33
N LEU A 67 17.74 11.67 -14.27
CA LEU A 67 17.26 12.03 -12.93
C LEU A 67 18.39 12.25 -11.91
N ALA A 68 19.63 11.90 -12.26
CA ALA A 68 20.76 12.07 -11.35
C ALA A 68 21.00 13.58 -11.10
N PRO A 69 21.12 14.04 -9.84
CA PRO A 69 21.29 15.45 -9.55
C PRO A 69 22.60 16.01 -10.09
N VAL A 70 22.61 17.31 -10.42
CA VAL A 70 23.84 18.04 -10.78
C VAL A 70 24.65 18.48 -9.55
N GLU A 71 24.00 18.61 -8.39
CA GLU A 71 24.61 19.20 -7.20
C GLU A 71 25.66 18.27 -6.57
N PRO A 72 26.93 18.68 -6.38
CA PRO A 72 28.00 17.74 -5.98
C PRO A 72 27.80 17.09 -4.60
N GLU A 73 27.16 17.79 -3.66
CA GLU A 73 27.05 17.31 -2.28
C GLU A 73 25.87 16.35 -2.07
N VAL A 74 24.94 16.23 -3.01
CA VAL A 74 23.75 15.39 -2.81
C VAL A 74 24.00 13.91 -3.18
N PRO A 75 23.24 12.97 -2.59
CA PRO A 75 23.36 11.55 -2.93
C PRO A 75 23.18 11.27 -4.42
N GLU A 76 23.97 10.33 -4.96
CA GLU A 76 23.91 9.88 -6.36
C GLU A 76 24.06 11.01 -7.40
N SER A 77 24.76 12.09 -7.03
CA SER A 77 25.06 13.20 -7.93
C SER A 77 25.89 12.75 -9.15
N ALA A 78 25.47 13.22 -10.32
CA ALA A 78 26.21 13.07 -11.56
C ALA A 78 27.22 14.22 -11.78
N GLY A 79 27.00 15.38 -11.14
CA GLY A 79 27.76 16.59 -11.41
C GLY A 79 27.66 17.07 -12.87
N ILE A 80 28.34 18.18 -13.18
CA ILE A 80 28.41 18.69 -14.57
C ILE A 80 29.06 17.67 -15.51
N SER A 81 30.09 16.93 -15.04
CA SER A 81 30.76 15.92 -15.87
C SER A 81 29.83 14.78 -16.27
N GLY A 82 28.93 14.33 -15.40
CA GLY A 82 27.96 13.30 -15.77
C GLY A 82 26.95 13.80 -16.81
N ILE A 83 26.55 15.07 -16.74
CA ILE A 83 25.68 15.69 -17.76
C ILE A 83 26.40 15.77 -19.10
N VAL A 84 27.70 16.10 -19.13
CA VAL A 84 28.50 16.06 -20.37
C VAL A 84 28.42 14.68 -21.01
N HIS A 85 28.67 13.60 -20.25
CA HIS A 85 28.64 12.24 -20.78
C HIS A 85 27.24 11.86 -21.30
N VAL A 86 26.19 12.19 -20.54
CA VAL A 86 24.79 11.91 -20.91
C VAL A 86 24.39 12.65 -22.18
N THR A 87 24.66 13.95 -22.25
CA THR A 87 24.35 14.79 -23.41
C THR A 87 25.12 14.33 -24.65
N GLN A 88 26.39 13.98 -24.50
CA GLN A 88 27.23 13.48 -25.59
C GLN A 88 26.73 12.12 -26.11
N ALA A 89 26.43 11.19 -25.21
CA ALA A 89 25.94 9.85 -25.57
C ALA A 89 24.60 9.93 -26.30
N ALA A 90 23.65 10.73 -25.78
CA ALA A 90 22.35 10.96 -26.39
C ALA A 90 22.46 11.66 -27.76
N SER A 91 23.32 12.67 -27.88
CA SER A 91 23.52 13.39 -29.15
C SER A 91 24.12 12.50 -30.24
N ARG A 92 25.04 11.60 -29.88
CA ARG A 92 25.69 10.67 -30.83
C ARG A 92 24.76 9.58 -31.34
N SER A 93 23.89 9.08 -30.47
CA SER A 93 22.89 8.05 -30.80
C SER A 93 21.61 8.63 -31.41
N GLY A 94 21.38 9.95 -31.28
CA GLY A 94 20.13 10.59 -31.68
C GLY A 94 18.99 10.35 -30.68
N THR A 95 19.27 9.78 -29.51
CA THR A 95 18.29 9.51 -28.47
C THR A 95 17.73 10.79 -27.89
N ARG A 96 16.41 10.81 -27.64
CA ARG A 96 15.76 11.96 -27.02
C ARG A 96 16.12 12.07 -25.54
N LEU A 97 16.65 13.21 -25.11
CA LEU A 97 17.05 13.45 -23.72
C LEU A 97 16.02 14.30 -22.97
N LEU A 98 15.48 13.76 -21.88
CA LEU A 98 14.71 14.50 -20.88
C LEU A 98 15.62 14.75 -19.68
N PHE A 99 15.93 16.01 -19.42
CA PHE A 99 16.83 16.43 -18.35
C PHE A 99 16.05 17.13 -17.24
N CYS A 100 16.03 16.54 -16.05
CA CYS A 100 15.39 17.13 -14.87
C CYS A 100 16.39 17.94 -14.04
N THR A 101 16.05 19.18 -13.70
CA THR A 101 16.90 20.04 -12.86
C THR A 101 16.11 20.77 -11.78
N HIS A 102 16.67 20.86 -10.57
CA HIS A 102 16.04 21.54 -9.44
C HIS A 102 16.28 23.05 -9.51
N ALA A 103 15.31 23.81 -10.02
CA ALA A 103 15.43 25.26 -10.21
C ALA A 103 15.39 26.07 -8.91
N ALA A 104 15.30 25.40 -7.75
CA ALA A 104 15.38 26.00 -6.42
C ALA A 104 16.82 26.02 -5.84
N GLY A 105 17.75 25.34 -6.51
CA GLY A 105 19.16 25.22 -6.11
C GLY A 105 20.00 26.45 -6.48
N ASP A 106 21.30 26.22 -6.66
CA ASP A 106 22.26 27.24 -7.11
C ASP A 106 22.03 27.59 -8.60
N PRO A 107 21.67 28.85 -8.92
CA PRO A 107 21.44 29.28 -10.30
C PRO A 107 22.63 29.08 -11.22
N GLU A 108 23.85 29.33 -10.76
CA GLU A 108 25.04 29.16 -11.59
C GLU A 108 25.17 27.71 -12.06
N LEU A 109 24.87 26.77 -11.17
CA LEU A 109 24.99 25.35 -11.44
C LEU A 109 23.86 24.82 -12.33
N TYR A 110 22.59 25.14 -12.01
CA TYR A 110 21.47 24.60 -12.79
C TYR A 110 21.33 25.27 -14.16
N ASP A 111 21.71 26.55 -14.31
CA ASP A 111 21.69 27.24 -15.60
C ASP A 111 22.82 26.74 -16.50
N GLN A 112 24.03 26.53 -15.95
CA GLN A 112 25.14 25.91 -16.70
C GLN A 112 24.74 24.51 -17.22
N ALA A 113 24.10 23.70 -16.39
CA ALA A 113 23.61 22.38 -16.79
C ALA A 113 22.53 22.46 -17.89
N ALA A 114 21.57 23.38 -17.74
CA ALA A 114 20.51 23.58 -18.71
C ALA A 114 21.05 24.08 -20.06
N GLU A 115 22.03 24.99 -20.05
CA GLU A 115 22.70 25.50 -21.25
C GLU A 115 23.47 24.38 -21.97
N LEU A 116 24.17 23.51 -21.23
CA LEU A 116 24.88 22.37 -21.79
C LEU A 116 23.94 21.38 -22.51
N VAL A 117 22.77 21.12 -21.94
CA VAL A 117 21.76 20.25 -22.56
C VAL A 117 21.08 20.94 -23.75
N SER A 118 20.76 22.22 -23.61
CA SER A 118 20.03 22.99 -24.64
C SER A 118 20.88 23.31 -25.87
N SER A 119 22.20 23.42 -25.71
CA SER A 119 23.15 23.66 -26.81
C SER A 119 23.53 22.39 -27.58
N SER A 120 23.08 21.22 -27.10
CA SER A 120 23.32 19.94 -27.77
C SER A 120 22.49 19.81 -29.06
N TRP A 121 23.00 19.01 -30.00
CA TRP A 121 22.36 18.86 -31.33
C TRP A 121 21.19 17.87 -31.33
N GLY A 122 21.00 17.11 -30.25
CA GLY A 122 19.94 16.11 -30.12
C GLY A 122 18.58 16.69 -29.73
N PRO A 123 17.50 15.91 -29.84
CA PRO A 123 16.19 16.32 -29.35
C PRO A 123 16.18 16.32 -27.81
N THR A 124 16.26 17.51 -27.21
CA THR A 124 16.34 17.67 -25.75
C THR A 124 15.15 18.42 -25.16
N LEU A 125 14.75 18.03 -23.95
CA LEU A 125 13.76 18.70 -23.12
C LEU A 125 14.35 18.95 -21.74
N VAL A 126 14.56 20.22 -21.39
CA VAL A 126 14.96 20.67 -20.05
C VAL A 126 13.71 20.88 -19.21
N ILE A 127 13.62 20.17 -18.09
CA ILE A 127 12.48 20.19 -17.16
C ILE A 127 12.95 20.82 -15.86
N ARG A 128 12.52 22.06 -15.62
CA ARG A 128 12.87 22.82 -14.41
C ARG A 128 11.83 22.55 -13.32
N LEU A 129 12.29 21.94 -12.24
CA LEU A 129 11.46 21.48 -11.14
C LEU A 129 11.35 22.55 -10.05
N ALA A 130 10.13 22.85 -9.62
CA ALA A 130 9.90 23.49 -8.33
C ALA A 130 10.36 22.61 -7.17
N PRO A 131 10.56 23.16 -5.96
CA PRO A 131 10.90 22.39 -4.76
C PRO A 131 10.00 21.15 -4.63
N LEU A 132 10.63 19.97 -4.65
CA LEU A 132 9.90 18.72 -4.59
C LEU A 132 9.29 18.52 -3.21
N VAL A 133 8.05 18.04 -3.21
CA VAL A 133 7.31 17.59 -2.03
C VAL A 133 6.65 16.25 -2.35
N GLY A 134 6.27 15.51 -1.32
CA GLY A 134 5.51 14.28 -1.47
C GLY A 134 5.96 13.20 -0.51
N ARG A 135 5.73 11.94 -0.89
CA ARG A 135 5.85 10.79 0.02
C ARG A 135 7.24 10.18 0.08
N ILE A 136 8.11 10.50 -0.87
CA ILE A 136 9.49 10.01 -0.83
C ILE A 136 10.26 10.71 0.28
N ALA A 137 11.21 9.99 0.88
CA ALA A 137 12.02 10.49 1.98
C ALA A 137 13.38 11.00 1.48
N ASP A 138 13.43 11.49 0.24
CA ASP A 138 14.65 11.85 -0.44
C ASP A 138 15.26 13.17 0.08
N TRP A 139 16.46 13.48 -0.41
CA TRP A 139 17.18 14.69 -0.01
C TRP A 139 16.44 15.97 -0.45
N ALA A 140 15.78 15.97 -1.61
CA ALA A 140 15.13 17.16 -2.17
C ALA A 140 13.87 17.53 -1.38
N VAL A 141 13.03 16.55 -1.05
CA VAL A 141 11.85 16.70 -0.17
C VAL A 141 12.28 17.14 1.22
N CYS A 142 13.36 16.55 1.78
CA CYS A 142 13.91 16.99 3.07
C CYS A 142 14.36 18.44 3.04
N ARG A 143 15.07 18.85 1.98
CA ARG A 143 15.53 20.22 1.79
C ARG A 143 14.37 21.19 1.65
N THR A 144 13.30 20.80 0.95
CA THR A 144 12.07 21.59 0.86
C THR A 144 11.42 21.75 2.24
N ALA A 145 11.28 20.67 3.01
CA ALA A 145 10.76 20.74 4.37
C ALA A 145 11.60 21.67 5.27
N VAL A 146 12.93 21.57 5.21
CA VAL A 146 13.85 22.47 5.94
C VAL A 146 13.65 23.93 5.51
N THR A 147 13.51 24.18 4.21
CA THR A 147 13.29 25.53 3.65
C THR A 147 12.00 26.15 4.14
N LEU A 148 10.91 25.38 4.16
CA LEU A 148 9.59 25.82 4.61
C LEU A 148 9.52 26.05 6.12
N LEU A 149 10.25 25.22 6.90
CA LEU A 149 10.33 25.33 8.36
C LEU A 149 11.31 26.41 8.82
N ALA A 150 12.31 26.77 8.01
CA ALA A 150 13.29 27.80 8.36
C ALA A 150 12.65 29.20 8.36
N GLY A 151 12.82 29.94 9.45
CA GLY A 151 12.40 31.36 9.56
C GLY A 151 13.26 32.34 8.74
N LYS A 152 14.08 31.85 7.81
CA LYS A 152 14.89 32.71 6.92
C LYS A 152 14.04 33.33 5.80
N HIS A 153 12.92 32.70 5.47
CA HIS A 153 12.02 33.13 4.42
C HIS A 153 10.68 33.54 5.04
N ASP A 154 10.63 34.73 5.61
CA ASP A 154 9.40 35.32 6.19
C ASP A 154 8.75 36.36 5.27
N GLY A 155 9.13 36.36 3.99
CA GLY A 155 8.51 37.20 2.97
C GLY A 155 7.04 36.82 2.73
N PRO A 156 6.18 37.79 2.34
CA PRO A 156 4.76 37.53 2.04
C PRO A 156 4.52 36.79 0.72
N GLY A 157 5.57 36.57 -0.09
CA GLY A 157 5.46 35.93 -1.40
C GLY A 157 5.09 34.44 -1.30
N PRO A 158 4.16 33.95 -2.14
CA PRO A 158 3.83 32.53 -2.18
C PRO A 158 5.00 31.72 -2.77
N ILE A 159 5.21 30.52 -2.24
CA ILE A 159 6.12 29.51 -2.80
C ILE A 159 5.32 28.47 -3.59
N ARG A 160 5.77 28.16 -4.80
CA ARG A 160 5.27 27.00 -5.55
C ARG A 160 6.07 25.76 -5.23
N VAL A 161 5.41 24.62 -5.26
CA VAL A 161 6.02 23.32 -5.04
C VAL A 161 5.67 22.38 -6.20
N LEU A 162 6.28 21.21 -6.24
CA LEU A 162 5.91 20.16 -7.17
C LEU A 162 5.79 18.84 -6.43
N HIS A 163 4.61 18.23 -6.47
CA HIS A 163 4.43 16.90 -5.91
C HIS A 163 5.10 15.86 -6.82
N THR A 164 5.78 14.87 -6.24
CA THR A 164 6.48 13.82 -7.00
C THR A 164 5.54 13.03 -7.93
N ASP A 165 4.29 12.80 -7.52
CA ASP A 165 3.26 12.18 -8.37
C ASP A 165 3.04 12.94 -9.69
N ASP A 166 3.03 14.28 -9.64
CA ASP A 166 2.87 15.13 -10.83
C ASP A 166 4.11 15.12 -11.71
N LEU A 167 5.31 15.04 -11.10
CA LEU A 167 6.55 14.86 -11.85
C LEU A 167 6.54 13.52 -12.61
N CYS A 168 6.20 12.41 -11.94
CA CYS A 168 6.18 11.10 -12.58
C CYS A 168 5.12 11.04 -13.70
N ARG A 169 3.92 11.62 -13.48
CA ARG A 169 2.88 11.73 -14.52
C ARG A 169 3.32 12.59 -15.71
N PHE A 170 4.00 13.71 -15.45
CA PHE A 170 4.54 14.54 -16.52
C PHE A 170 5.60 13.78 -17.32
N LEU A 171 6.53 13.08 -16.65
CA LEU A 171 7.58 12.32 -17.32
C LEU A 171 7.01 11.18 -18.17
N ALA A 172 6.05 10.42 -17.66
CA ALA A 172 5.37 9.38 -18.44
C ALA A 172 4.71 9.93 -19.71
N ARG A 173 4.09 11.11 -19.65
CA ARG A 173 3.55 11.81 -20.83
C ARG A 173 4.67 12.35 -21.74
N ALA A 174 5.70 12.92 -21.14
CA ALA A 174 6.76 13.63 -21.85
C ALA A 174 7.60 12.69 -22.70
N VAL A 175 7.80 11.43 -22.29
CA VAL A 175 8.58 10.46 -23.08
C VAL A 175 7.95 10.19 -24.44
N GLY A 176 6.61 10.06 -24.51
CA GLY A 176 5.88 9.83 -25.76
C GLY A 176 5.71 11.08 -26.64
N SER A 177 6.27 12.23 -26.24
CA SER A 177 6.15 13.50 -26.97
C SER A 177 7.41 13.83 -27.76
N HIS A 178 7.26 14.48 -28.92
CA HIS A 178 8.37 15.04 -29.70
C HIS A 178 8.73 16.47 -29.30
N ARG A 179 8.08 17.05 -28.28
CA ARG A 179 8.35 18.41 -27.84
C ARG A 179 9.75 18.53 -27.23
N THR A 180 10.46 19.58 -27.61
CA THR A 180 11.81 19.95 -27.15
C THR A 180 11.82 21.35 -26.53
N GLY A 181 12.95 21.77 -25.98
CA GLY A 181 13.13 23.08 -25.37
C GLY A 181 13.07 23.01 -23.85
N GLN A 182 12.45 24.01 -23.21
CA GLN A 182 12.39 24.11 -21.76
C GLN A 182 10.96 24.21 -21.26
N VAL A 183 10.66 23.54 -20.13
CA VAL A 183 9.37 23.62 -19.43
C VAL A 183 9.59 23.72 -17.93
N ASP A 184 8.81 24.59 -17.28
CA ASP A 184 8.79 24.74 -15.83
C ASP A 184 7.64 23.90 -15.24
N LEU A 185 7.94 23.06 -14.24
CA LEU A 185 6.96 22.24 -13.53
C LEU A 185 6.79 22.75 -12.10
N ALA A 186 5.60 23.29 -11.83
CA ALA A 186 5.18 23.72 -10.50
C ALA A 186 3.65 23.69 -10.38
N THR A 187 3.13 23.71 -9.16
CA THR A 187 1.71 23.95 -8.90
C THR A 187 1.26 25.30 -9.47
N ALA A 188 0.01 25.36 -9.94
CA ALA A 188 -0.57 26.60 -10.44
C ALA A 188 -0.76 27.64 -9.32
N ASP A 189 -1.15 27.16 -8.14
CA ASP A 189 -1.22 27.93 -6.91
C ASP A 189 0.13 27.91 -6.15
N GLY A 190 0.26 28.81 -5.17
CA GLY A 190 1.40 28.83 -4.26
C GLY A 190 0.94 28.99 -2.81
N LEU A 191 1.82 28.67 -1.88
CA LEU A 191 1.53 28.63 -0.44
C LEU A 191 2.35 29.70 0.29
N THR A 192 1.84 30.27 1.38
CA THR A 192 2.67 31.12 2.24
C THR A 192 3.51 30.28 3.19
N TYR A 193 4.69 30.77 3.58
CA TYR A 193 5.52 30.12 4.60
C TYR A 193 4.79 29.92 5.93
N VAL A 194 3.89 30.84 6.31
CA VAL A 194 3.07 30.72 7.53
C VAL A 194 2.16 29.49 7.45
N THR A 195 1.44 29.31 6.34
CA THR A 195 0.58 28.14 6.15
C THR A 195 1.41 26.87 6.05
N ALA A 196 2.53 26.89 5.34
CA ALA A 196 3.45 25.75 5.24
C ALA A 196 3.94 25.29 6.62
N ARG A 197 4.37 26.21 7.49
CA ARG A 197 4.80 25.89 8.85
C ARG A 197 3.69 25.32 9.72
N ARG A 198 2.45 25.77 9.55
CA ARG A 198 1.29 25.20 10.26
C ARG A 198 1.04 23.76 9.83
N LEU A 199 1.09 23.48 8.53
CA LEU A 199 0.91 22.13 7.99
C LEU A 199 2.07 21.20 8.41
N LEU A 200 3.29 21.71 8.46
CA LEU A 200 4.50 20.95 8.80
C LEU A 200 4.79 20.88 10.32
N ALA A 201 3.95 21.50 11.16
CA ALA A 201 4.12 21.49 12.61
C ALA A 201 4.32 20.08 13.22
N PRO A 202 3.66 19.01 12.74
CA PRO A 202 3.87 17.66 13.26
C PRO A 202 5.28 17.08 13.07
N ILE A 203 6.06 17.59 12.10
CA ILE A 203 7.45 17.15 11.87
C ILE A 203 8.38 17.68 12.98
N GLY A 204 8.02 18.80 13.61
CA GLY A 204 8.85 19.52 14.57
C GLY A 204 9.93 20.37 13.90
N THR A 205 10.86 20.90 14.70
CA THR A 205 11.87 21.86 14.24
C THR A 205 13.05 21.16 13.58
N PRO A 206 13.49 21.58 12.37
CA PRO A 206 14.63 20.98 11.70
C PRO A 206 15.95 21.35 12.39
N PRO A 207 17.00 20.52 12.28
CA PRO A 207 18.35 20.88 12.72
C PRO A 207 18.88 22.12 11.99
N ARG A 208 19.49 23.07 12.72
CA ARG A 208 19.97 24.36 12.18
C ARG A 208 21.00 24.28 11.04
N ARG A 209 21.69 23.14 10.89
CA ARG A 209 22.78 22.95 9.91
C ARG A 209 22.36 22.23 8.63
N LEU A 210 21.09 21.87 8.49
CA LEU A 210 20.65 21.26 7.24
C LEU A 210 20.55 22.31 6.11
N PRO A 211 20.89 21.93 4.86
CA PRO A 211 20.77 22.84 3.73
C PRO A 211 19.31 23.23 3.48
N SER A 212 19.10 24.44 3.00
CA SER A 212 17.83 24.96 2.48
C SER A 212 18.01 25.41 1.05
N TRP A 213 16.92 25.46 0.28
CA TRP A 213 16.91 26.06 -1.05
C TRP A 213 17.31 27.54 -0.97
N GLN A 214 18.09 28.00 -1.93
CA GLN A 214 18.55 29.39 -2.01
C GLN A 214 17.49 30.27 -2.66
N HIS A 215 16.87 29.78 -3.74
CA HIS A 215 15.88 30.50 -4.52
C HIS A 215 14.64 29.63 -4.76
N PRO A 216 13.83 29.36 -3.72
CA PRO A 216 12.74 28.38 -3.78
C PRO A 216 11.64 28.67 -4.83
N ASP A 217 11.44 29.94 -5.21
CA ASP A 217 10.59 30.31 -6.35
C ASP A 217 11.33 31.34 -7.23
N PRO A 218 12.09 30.91 -8.25
CA PRO A 218 12.80 31.79 -9.17
C PRO A 218 11.87 32.42 -10.24
N GLY A 219 10.55 32.23 -10.15
CA GLY A 219 9.58 32.71 -11.13
C GLY A 219 9.27 31.69 -12.23
N PHE A 220 8.57 30.61 -11.87
CA PHE A 220 8.17 29.56 -12.81
C PHE A 220 7.18 30.07 -13.89
N ARG A 221 7.49 29.81 -15.16
CA ARG A 221 6.67 30.13 -16.33
C ARG A 221 5.76 28.96 -16.69
N LEU A 222 4.51 29.01 -16.22
CA LEU A 222 3.56 27.89 -16.36
C LEU A 222 2.73 27.90 -17.66
N ILE A 223 2.77 28.97 -18.45
CA ILE A 223 2.00 29.05 -19.71
C ILE A 223 2.36 27.91 -20.67
N PRO A 224 3.64 27.57 -20.92
CA PRO A 224 3.97 26.41 -21.77
C PRO A 224 3.43 25.10 -21.21
N LEU A 225 3.46 24.91 -19.88
CA LEU A 225 2.93 23.71 -19.23
C LEU A 225 1.42 23.57 -19.45
N GLN A 226 0.67 24.67 -19.33
CA GLN A 226 -0.78 24.67 -19.47
C GLN A 226 -1.23 24.63 -20.93
N ARG A 227 -0.60 25.41 -21.82
CA ARG A 227 -1.06 25.59 -23.20
C ARG A 227 -0.42 24.59 -24.17
N ASP A 228 0.89 24.39 -24.07
CA ASP A 228 1.61 23.58 -25.05
C ASP A 228 1.62 22.10 -24.63
N TRP A 229 1.71 21.86 -23.32
CA TRP A 229 1.65 20.53 -22.73
C TRP A 229 0.26 20.12 -22.27
N GLU A 230 -0.72 21.02 -22.18
CA GLU A 230 -2.08 20.72 -21.68
C GLU A 230 -2.03 19.87 -20.40
N PHE A 231 -1.12 20.25 -19.50
CA PHE A 231 -0.85 19.52 -18.27
C PHE A 231 -1.26 20.37 -17.07
N GLU A 232 -2.07 19.76 -16.21
CA GLU A 232 -2.53 20.33 -14.95
C GLU A 232 -2.02 19.45 -13.82
N CYS A 233 -1.46 20.03 -12.76
CA CYS A 233 -1.05 19.29 -11.55
C CYS A 233 -2.27 18.80 -10.76
N GLY A 234 -2.24 17.55 -10.29
CA GLY A 234 -3.32 16.98 -9.49
C GLY A 234 -3.32 17.48 -8.04
N TRP A 235 -2.18 17.98 -7.58
CA TRP A 235 -2.01 18.53 -6.24
C TRP A 235 -2.02 20.06 -6.25
N SER A 236 -2.78 20.66 -5.33
CA SER A 236 -2.54 22.05 -4.92
C SER A 236 -1.32 22.14 -4.01
N ALA A 237 -0.71 23.32 -3.91
CA ALA A 237 0.48 23.53 -3.07
C ALA A 237 0.21 23.19 -1.60
N GLY A 238 -0.97 23.55 -1.09
CA GLY A 238 -1.39 23.24 0.28
C GLY A 238 -1.56 21.74 0.53
N GLN A 239 -2.24 21.02 -0.39
CA GLN A 239 -2.42 19.58 -0.29
C GLN A 239 -1.09 18.84 -0.39
N ALA A 240 -0.20 19.26 -1.29
CA ALA A 240 1.10 18.63 -1.50
C ALA A 240 2.01 18.75 -0.27
N VAL A 241 2.00 19.92 0.40
CA VAL A 241 2.75 20.12 1.65
C VAL A 241 2.13 19.35 2.82
N ALA A 242 0.79 19.23 2.86
CA ALA A 242 0.11 18.42 3.88
C ALA A 242 0.42 16.91 3.73
N ASP A 243 0.48 16.40 2.50
CA ASP A 243 0.86 15.02 2.21
C ASP A 243 2.32 14.74 2.63
N MET A 244 3.24 15.63 2.26
CA MET A 244 4.63 15.59 2.72
C MET A 244 4.74 15.61 4.27
N ALA A 245 3.90 16.40 4.94
CA ALA A 245 3.87 16.44 6.41
C ALA A 245 3.57 15.06 7.01
N GLY A 246 2.61 14.33 6.42
CA GLY A 246 2.33 12.96 6.76
C GLY A 246 3.55 12.07 6.57
N ALA A 247 4.16 12.09 5.38
CA ALA A 247 5.28 11.22 5.02
C ALA A 247 6.52 11.39 5.92
N LEU A 248 6.78 12.63 6.35
CA LEU A 248 7.93 12.97 7.18
C LEU A 248 7.67 12.85 8.70
N THR A 249 6.41 12.72 9.11
CA THR A 249 6.06 12.55 10.53
C THR A 249 6.68 11.27 11.09
N GLY A 250 7.37 11.39 12.24
CA GLY A 250 8.08 10.27 12.86
C GLY A 250 9.44 9.95 12.21
N ARG A 251 9.92 10.79 11.27
CA ARG A 251 11.27 10.71 10.70
C ARG A 251 12.15 11.85 11.20
N ARG A 252 13.45 11.60 11.21
CA ARG A 252 14.48 12.63 11.40
C ARG A 252 14.97 13.09 10.04
N LEU A 253 14.79 14.38 9.75
CA LEU A 253 15.33 15.02 8.56
C LEU A 253 16.86 14.96 8.56
N GLY A 254 17.44 14.68 7.41
CA GLY A 254 18.88 14.54 7.20
C GLY A 254 19.31 15.11 5.85
N HIS A 255 20.63 15.20 5.67
CA HIS A 255 21.23 15.72 4.44
C HIS A 255 20.90 14.87 3.21
N SER A 256 20.97 13.54 3.36
CA SER A 256 20.73 12.57 2.30
C SER A 256 19.27 12.09 2.22
N GLY A 257 18.37 12.66 3.03
CA GLY A 257 16.99 12.17 3.17
C GLY A 257 16.56 11.96 4.63
N ALA A 258 15.31 11.53 4.82
CA ALA A 258 14.67 11.37 6.13
C ALA A 258 14.74 9.93 6.63
N THR A 259 15.33 9.73 7.81
CA THR A 259 15.46 8.40 8.44
C THR A 259 14.39 8.16 9.50
N PRO A 260 13.77 6.97 9.59
CA PRO A 260 12.82 6.64 10.65
C PRO A 260 13.40 6.84 12.05
N LEU A 261 12.63 7.43 12.97
CA LEU A 261 13.00 7.47 14.39
C LEU A 261 12.71 6.10 15.02
N ARG A 262 13.65 5.56 15.81
CA ARG A 262 13.58 4.21 16.44
C ARG A 262 12.31 3.92 17.27
N ARG A 263 11.53 4.93 17.66
CA ARG A 263 10.32 4.80 18.47
C ARG A 263 9.04 5.16 17.71
N HIS A 264 9.17 5.58 16.46
CA HIS A 264 8.05 5.97 15.61
C HIS A 264 7.91 4.98 14.47
N LEU A 265 6.67 4.82 14.02
CA LEU A 265 6.35 4.09 12.80
C LEU A 265 5.96 5.19 11.82
N PRO A 266 6.90 5.67 11.00
CA PRO A 266 6.59 6.71 10.03
C PRO A 266 5.59 6.18 9.00
N ILE A 267 4.91 7.09 8.31
CA ILE A 267 4.12 6.70 7.14
C ILE A 267 5.06 6.04 6.13
N PRO A 268 4.72 4.86 5.59
CA PRO A 268 5.50 4.26 4.53
C PRO A 268 5.61 5.24 3.35
N ALA A 269 6.85 5.54 2.94
CA ALA A 269 7.10 6.26 1.70
C ALA A 269 6.62 5.41 0.53
N GLU A 270 6.14 6.02 -0.55
CA GLU A 270 5.71 5.31 -1.75
C GLU A 270 6.96 4.84 -2.52
N VAL A 271 7.19 3.52 -2.54
CA VAL A 271 8.22 2.82 -3.34
C VAL A 271 7.78 1.35 -3.39
N ILE A 272 6.91 0.97 -4.33
CA ILE A 272 6.56 -0.44 -4.51
C ILE A 272 7.31 -0.96 -5.74
N ALA A 273 8.16 -1.96 -5.54
CA ALA A 273 8.51 -2.89 -6.61
C ALA A 273 7.30 -3.82 -6.85
N SER A 274 6.85 -3.90 -8.09
CA SER A 274 5.99 -5.02 -8.52
C SER A 274 6.82 -6.31 -8.56
N VAL A 275 6.21 -7.49 -8.42
CA VAL A 275 6.96 -8.75 -8.33
C VAL A 275 7.12 -9.37 -9.70
N GLY A 276 8.35 -9.70 -10.05
CA GLY A 276 8.75 -10.50 -11.21
C GLY A 276 8.72 -11.97 -10.82
N VAL A 277 8.18 -12.79 -11.72
CA VAL A 277 7.76 -14.17 -11.48
C VAL A 277 8.66 -15.15 -12.23
N GLN A 278 9.07 -16.22 -11.56
CA GLN A 278 9.04 -17.56 -12.14
C GLN A 278 8.01 -18.37 -11.36
N CYS A 279 7.04 -18.94 -12.06
CA CYS A 279 5.86 -19.57 -11.46
C CYS A 279 6.18 -21.01 -11.01
N THR A 280 5.51 -21.47 -9.95
CA THR A 280 5.61 -22.85 -9.45
C THR A 280 4.34 -23.68 -9.67
N ALA A 281 3.35 -23.13 -10.39
CA ALA A 281 2.12 -23.83 -10.72
C ALA A 281 2.29 -24.78 -11.93
N PRO A 282 1.46 -25.83 -12.04
CA PRO A 282 1.36 -26.68 -13.22
C PRO A 282 1.05 -25.86 -14.48
N GLN A 283 1.43 -26.40 -15.64
CA GLN A 283 1.14 -25.79 -16.94
C GLN A 283 -0.37 -25.52 -17.07
N ASP A 284 -0.73 -24.32 -17.49
CA ASP A 284 -2.11 -23.82 -17.65
C ASP A 284 -2.94 -23.61 -16.37
N ALA A 285 -2.37 -23.83 -15.18
CA ALA A 285 -3.03 -23.57 -13.89
C ALA A 285 -2.62 -22.23 -13.25
N ALA A 286 -1.42 -21.73 -13.55
CA ALA A 286 -0.89 -20.47 -13.00
C ALA A 286 -1.82 -19.27 -13.20
N GLY A 287 -1.96 -18.44 -12.17
CA GLY A 287 -2.45 -17.06 -12.32
C GLY A 287 -1.30 -16.09 -12.65
N GLU A 288 -1.61 -14.98 -13.34
CA GLU A 288 -0.62 -13.95 -13.68
C GLU A 288 0.12 -13.39 -12.44
N PHE A 289 -0.55 -13.36 -11.28
CA PHE A 289 -0.05 -12.80 -10.02
C PHE A 289 0.44 -13.86 -9.03
N ASP A 290 0.62 -15.11 -9.45
CA ASP A 290 1.06 -16.19 -8.58
C ASP A 290 2.53 -16.04 -8.16
N TYR A 291 2.81 -16.42 -6.92
CA TYR A 291 4.14 -16.28 -6.34
C TYR A 291 5.04 -17.49 -6.66
N PRO A 292 6.37 -17.28 -6.83
CA PRO A 292 7.34 -18.35 -6.71
C PRO A 292 7.33 -18.92 -5.29
N ILE A 293 7.61 -20.21 -5.16
CA ILE A 293 7.86 -20.85 -3.86
C ILE A 293 9.37 -21.01 -3.68
N ASP A 294 9.90 -20.47 -2.57
CA ASP A 294 11.27 -20.75 -2.14
C ASP A 294 11.32 -22.16 -1.54
N PRO A 295 12.16 -23.08 -2.05
CA PRO A 295 12.26 -24.44 -1.50
C PRO A 295 12.66 -24.50 -0.02
N ARG A 296 13.27 -23.44 0.52
CA ARG A 296 13.60 -23.31 1.95
C ARG A 296 12.37 -23.02 2.81
N PHE A 297 11.31 -22.49 2.20
CA PHE A 297 10.05 -22.10 2.85
C PHE A 297 8.84 -22.61 2.04
N PRO A 298 8.66 -23.94 1.91
CA PRO A 298 7.76 -24.50 0.90
C PRO A 298 6.29 -24.57 1.32
N VAL A 299 5.97 -24.36 2.60
CA VAL A 299 4.63 -24.63 3.15
C VAL A 299 3.80 -23.36 3.32
N PHE A 300 2.60 -23.38 2.74
CA PHE A 300 1.60 -22.31 2.77
C PHE A 300 0.22 -22.87 3.12
N SER A 301 -0.64 -22.07 3.78
CA SER A 301 -1.98 -22.48 4.22
C SER A 301 -3.03 -21.39 4.00
N THR A 302 -4.26 -21.76 3.68
CA THR A 302 -5.42 -20.84 3.67
C THR A 302 -5.81 -20.42 5.09
N ALA A 303 -5.42 -21.16 6.11
CA ALA A 303 -5.61 -20.76 7.50
C ALA A 303 -4.84 -19.47 7.81
N GLY A 304 -5.45 -18.59 8.60
CA GLY A 304 -4.88 -17.27 8.92
C GLY A 304 -5.08 -16.20 7.84
N CYS A 305 -5.70 -16.54 6.70
CA CYS A 305 -6.15 -15.56 5.72
C CYS A 305 -7.40 -14.80 6.21
N SER A 306 -7.63 -13.63 5.62
CA SER A 306 -8.69 -12.72 6.06
C SER A 306 -9.97 -12.92 5.25
N ASP A 307 -11.12 -13.00 5.92
CA ASP A 307 -12.45 -12.99 5.28
C ASP A 307 -12.76 -11.65 4.58
N ALA A 308 -11.97 -10.60 4.85
CA ALA A 308 -12.05 -9.35 4.10
C ALA A 308 -11.52 -9.48 2.67
N LEU A 309 -10.71 -10.52 2.39
CA LEU A 309 -10.13 -10.81 1.08
C LEU A 309 -10.49 -12.23 0.62
N PRO A 310 -11.78 -12.51 0.37
CA PRO A 310 -12.22 -13.81 -0.13
C PRO A 310 -11.78 -13.93 -1.59
N GLY A 311 -10.80 -14.80 -1.85
CA GLY A 311 -10.34 -15.03 -3.22
C GLY A 311 -11.30 -15.91 -4.03
N PRO A 312 -11.16 -15.95 -5.37
CA PRO A 312 -10.10 -15.30 -6.15
C PRO A 312 -10.30 -13.78 -6.24
N LEU A 313 -9.23 -13.04 -5.93
CA LEU A 313 -9.21 -11.58 -5.91
C LEU A 313 -9.02 -11.00 -7.32
N THR A 314 -9.51 -9.78 -7.53
CA THR A 314 -9.27 -9.04 -8.78
C THR A 314 -7.83 -8.52 -8.84
N PRO A 315 -7.25 -8.34 -10.05
CA PRO A 315 -5.91 -7.77 -10.23
C PRO A 315 -5.66 -6.44 -9.49
N MET A 316 -6.64 -5.54 -9.48
CA MET A 316 -6.56 -4.27 -8.74
C MET A 316 -6.45 -4.51 -7.23
N THR A 317 -7.29 -5.41 -6.69
CA THR A 317 -7.22 -5.80 -5.28
C THR A 317 -5.89 -6.45 -4.95
N LEU A 318 -5.39 -7.35 -5.80
CA LEU A 318 -4.09 -7.99 -5.62
C LEU A 318 -2.97 -6.93 -5.56
N ASP A 319 -2.92 -5.98 -6.49
CA ASP A 319 -1.92 -4.90 -6.46
C ASP A 319 -1.98 -4.06 -5.17
N ILE A 320 -3.18 -3.61 -4.79
CA ILE A 320 -3.39 -2.76 -3.60
C ILE A 320 -3.11 -3.53 -2.31
N ALA A 321 -3.72 -4.70 -2.14
CA ALA A 321 -3.60 -5.51 -0.92
C ALA A 321 -2.17 -6.06 -0.77
N LEU A 322 -1.55 -6.62 -1.82
CA LEU A 322 -0.19 -7.15 -1.72
C LEU A 322 0.84 -6.04 -1.48
N GLY A 323 0.71 -4.90 -2.16
CA GLY A 323 1.54 -3.73 -1.87
C GLY A 323 1.45 -3.31 -0.41
N ALA A 324 0.24 -3.28 0.15
CA ALA A 324 0.00 -2.92 1.55
C ALA A 324 0.49 -3.99 2.55
N THR A 325 0.26 -5.27 2.25
CA THR A 325 0.74 -6.40 3.06
C THR A 325 2.26 -6.45 3.08
N ARG A 326 2.96 -6.27 1.94
CA ARG A 326 4.43 -6.18 1.90
C ARG A 326 4.98 -5.06 2.77
N ARG A 327 4.32 -3.89 2.78
CA ARG A 327 4.69 -2.79 3.68
C ARG A 327 4.51 -3.15 5.16
N ALA A 328 3.40 -3.80 5.50
CA ALA A 328 3.16 -4.28 6.86
C ALA A 328 4.17 -5.37 7.27
N GLN A 329 4.54 -6.26 6.35
CA GLN A 329 5.52 -7.31 6.60
C GLN A 329 6.92 -6.74 6.81
N ARG A 330 7.35 -5.75 6.01
CA ARG A 330 8.61 -5.01 6.24
C ARG A 330 8.62 -4.38 7.63
N ALA A 331 7.56 -3.66 7.99
CA ALA A 331 7.45 -3.01 9.30
C ALA A 331 7.46 -4.02 10.47
N THR A 332 6.78 -5.16 10.33
CA THR A 332 6.76 -6.21 11.35
C THR A 332 8.08 -6.97 11.43
N ALA A 333 8.79 -7.19 10.32
CA ALA A 333 10.14 -7.75 10.31
C ALA A 333 11.13 -6.85 11.06
N GLU A 334 11.10 -5.54 10.80
CA GLU A 334 11.92 -4.55 11.52
C GLU A 334 11.58 -4.50 13.01
N ALA A 335 10.29 -4.51 13.35
CA ALA A 335 9.78 -4.58 14.72
C ALA A 335 10.27 -5.83 15.46
N MET A 336 10.24 -6.99 14.81
CA MET A 336 10.76 -8.25 15.34
C MET A 336 12.30 -8.30 15.34
N GLY A 337 12.97 -7.46 14.52
CA GLY A 337 14.41 -7.48 14.34
C GLY A 337 14.88 -8.77 13.64
N LEU A 338 14.13 -9.20 12.61
CA LEU A 338 14.46 -10.39 11.84
C LEU A 338 15.81 -10.20 11.13
N PRO A 339 16.72 -11.19 11.18
CA PRO A 339 17.95 -11.16 10.40
C PRO A 339 17.67 -11.56 8.95
N GLU A 340 18.53 -11.14 8.03
CA GLU A 340 18.58 -11.74 6.69
C GLU A 340 19.04 -13.22 6.79
N PRO A 341 18.52 -14.13 5.94
CA PRO A 341 17.56 -13.92 4.86
C PRO A 341 16.07 -14.01 5.29
N LEU A 342 15.77 -14.17 6.59
CA LEU A 342 14.40 -14.33 7.08
C LEU A 342 13.58 -13.05 6.92
N ALA A 343 14.21 -11.89 7.06
CA ALA A 343 13.55 -10.60 6.83
C ALA A 343 13.08 -10.48 5.37
N ALA A 344 13.94 -10.78 4.39
CA ALA A 344 13.57 -10.81 2.98
C ALA A 344 12.44 -11.81 2.69
N GLU A 345 12.49 -13.03 3.23
CA GLU A 345 11.43 -14.02 3.01
C GLU A 345 10.11 -13.60 3.67
N TRP A 346 10.15 -13.07 4.89
CA TRP A 346 8.96 -12.60 5.59
C TRP A 346 8.27 -11.48 4.82
N GLU A 347 9.06 -10.54 4.31
CA GLU A 347 8.57 -9.44 3.48
C GLU A 347 8.05 -9.90 2.12
N ALA A 348 8.70 -10.88 1.49
CA ALA A 348 8.27 -11.38 0.20
C ALA A 348 7.02 -12.25 0.30
N ARG A 349 6.97 -13.18 1.27
CA ARG A 349 6.12 -14.38 1.20
C ARG A 349 5.58 -14.88 2.56
N SER A 350 5.56 -14.07 3.63
CA SER A 350 4.75 -14.46 4.80
C SER A 350 3.25 -14.48 4.49
N VAL A 351 2.84 -13.76 3.44
CA VAL A 351 1.57 -13.92 2.73
C VAL A 351 1.91 -14.02 1.24
N ALA A 352 1.41 -15.05 0.57
CA ALA A 352 1.64 -15.32 -0.83
C ALA A 352 0.32 -15.46 -1.59
N VAL A 353 0.38 -15.41 -2.92
CA VAL A 353 -0.78 -15.58 -3.80
C VAL A 353 -0.62 -16.81 -4.66
N PHE A 354 -1.67 -17.62 -4.69
CA PHE A 354 -1.81 -18.76 -5.59
C PHE A 354 -3.25 -18.81 -6.12
N GLY A 355 -3.44 -18.86 -7.43
CA GLY A 355 -4.75 -18.84 -8.06
C GLY A 355 -5.62 -17.65 -7.61
N HIS A 356 -5.00 -16.47 -7.49
CA HIS A 356 -5.60 -15.23 -6.98
C HIS A 356 -6.15 -15.32 -5.55
N ARG A 357 -5.76 -16.32 -4.76
CA ARG A 357 -6.14 -16.48 -3.34
C ARG A 357 -4.94 -16.24 -2.45
N LEU A 358 -5.17 -15.66 -1.29
CA LEU A 358 -4.12 -15.46 -0.30
C LEU A 358 -3.83 -16.76 0.43
N TYR A 359 -2.56 -16.96 0.75
CA TYR A 359 -2.08 -18.02 1.62
C TYR A 359 -1.07 -17.45 2.63
N THR A 360 -1.12 -17.95 3.86
CA THR A 360 -0.15 -17.66 4.92
C THR A 360 1.06 -18.59 4.79
N GLY A 361 2.27 -18.04 4.78
CA GLY A 361 3.52 -18.81 4.74
C GLY A 361 3.83 -19.51 6.06
N VAL A 362 3.40 -20.76 6.23
CA VAL A 362 3.57 -21.53 7.46
C VAL A 362 5.03 -21.77 7.80
N SER A 363 5.82 -22.15 6.79
CA SER A 363 7.24 -22.50 6.97
C SER A 363 8.09 -21.31 7.43
N ILE A 364 7.88 -20.11 6.86
CA ILE A 364 8.54 -18.88 7.32
C ILE A 364 8.04 -18.46 8.71
N CYS A 365 6.74 -18.56 9.00
CA CYS A 365 6.20 -18.31 10.33
C CYS A 365 6.83 -19.23 11.39
N ALA A 366 6.97 -20.53 11.10
CA ALA A 366 7.62 -21.49 11.97
C ALA A 366 9.12 -21.20 12.14
N ALA A 367 9.81 -20.79 11.08
CA ALA A 367 11.24 -20.44 11.11
C ALA A 367 11.56 -19.24 12.01
N ILE A 368 10.65 -18.25 12.10
CA ILE A 368 10.83 -17.08 12.97
C ILE A 368 10.37 -17.31 14.42
N ALA A 369 9.67 -18.42 14.71
CA ALA A 369 9.11 -18.70 16.04
C ALA A 369 10.11 -18.53 17.20
N PRO A 370 11.39 -18.96 17.09
CA PRO A 370 12.37 -18.76 18.16
C PRO A 370 12.68 -17.29 18.50
N LEU A 371 12.37 -16.35 17.59
CA LEU A 371 12.58 -14.90 17.75
C LEU A 371 11.34 -14.19 18.31
N VAL A 372 10.18 -14.86 18.32
CA VAL A 372 8.89 -14.32 18.72
C VAL A 372 8.53 -14.81 20.12
N PRO A 373 8.39 -13.91 21.12
CA PRO A 373 8.10 -14.31 22.50
C PRO A 373 6.82 -15.15 22.64
N GLY A 374 6.97 -16.36 23.16
CA GLY A 374 5.84 -17.26 23.42
C GLY A 374 5.31 -18.02 22.21
N ALA A 375 5.92 -17.87 21.03
CA ALA A 375 5.62 -18.68 19.86
C ALA A 375 6.42 -20.00 19.86
N SER A 376 5.85 -21.05 19.27
CA SER A 376 6.55 -22.30 18.97
C SER A 376 6.22 -22.75 17.55
N ALA A 377 7.17 -23.41 16.88
CA ALA A 377 6.96 -23.92 15.52
C ALA A 377 5.74 -24.85 15.47
N ASP A 378 5.66 -25.85 16.37
CA ASP A 378 4.52 -26.79 16.43
C ASP A 378 3.19 -26.10 16.78
N GLY A 379 3.23 -25.01 17.55
CA GLY A 379 2.05 -24.21 17.84
C GLY A 379 1.54 -23.49 16.60
N ILE A 380 2.45 -22.92 15.81
CA ILE A 380 2.14 -22.24 14.54
C ILE A 380 1.61 -23.24 13.51
N SER A 381 2.27 -24.39 13.34
CA SER A 381 1.83 -25.39 12.37
C SER A 381 0.44 -25.92 12.69
N ARG A 382 0.11 -26.12 13.98
CA ARG A 382 -1.25 -26.48 14.40
C ARG A 382 -2.25 -25.34 14.16
N LEU A 383 -1.90 -24.10 14.51
CA LEU A 383 -2.75 -22.92 14.28
C LEU A 383 -3.09 -22.74 12.79
N LEU A 384 -2.14 -23.06 11.91
CA LEU A 384 -2.28 -22.90 10.46
C LEU A 384 -2.64 -24.22 9.74
N GLY A 385 -3.09 -25.25 10.47
CA GLY A 385 -3.55 -26.53 9.90
C GLY A 385 -2.45 -27.45 9.33
N ALA A 386 -1.17 -27.04 9.32
CA ALA A 386 -0.06 -27.80 8.75
C ALA A 386 0.71 -28.66 9.78
N GLY A 387 0.06 -29.12 10.85
CA GLY A 387 0.70 -29.88 11.94
C GLY A 387 1.38 -31.19 11.52
N GLN A 388 1.04 -31.73 10.33
CA GLN A 388 1.62 -32.95 9.75
C GLN A 388 2.61 -32.65 8.61
N ALA A 389 2.77 -31.40 8.19
CA ALA A 389 3.63 -31.05 7.06
C ALA A 389 5.11 -31.12 7.45
N GLN A 390 5.92 -31.81 6.64
CA GLN A 390 7.37 -31.86 6.79
C GLN A 390 8.01 -30.77 5.92
N TYR A 391 8.91 -29.98 6.51
CA TYR A 391 9.66 -28.94 5.81
C TYR A 391 11.00 -28.66 6.50
N PRO A 392 12.00 -28.13 5.77
CA PRO A 392 13.28 -27.77 6.36
C PRO A 392 13.07 -26.69 7.42
N THR A 393 13.53 -26.92 8.65
CA THR A 393 13.63 -25.85 9.65
C THR A 393 15.00 -25.20 9.51
N PRO A 394 15.11 -23.93 9.08
CA PRO A 394 16.40 -23.26 8.99
C PRO A 394 17.10 -23.30 10.35
N SER A 395 18.39 -23.63 10.38
CA SER A 395 19.20 -23.62 11.59
C SER A 395 19.48 -22.17 12.03
N VAL A 396 18.47 -21.50 12.59
CA VAL A 396 18.66 -20.16 13.14
C VAL A 396 19.35 -20.32 14.48
N LEU A 397 20.58 -19.82 14.59
CA LEU A 397 21.36 -19.77 15.83
C LEU A 397 20.44 -19.33 16.99
N ARG A 398 20.24 -20.24 17.95
CA ARG A 398 19.50 -20.05 19.21
C ARG A 398 20.06 -18.82 19.96
N ARG A 399 19.52 -17.64 19.68
CA ARG A 399 19.81 -16.42 20.43
C ARG A 399 18.66 -16.14 21.38
N THR A 400 18.77 -16.64 22.61
CA THR A 400 17.85 -16.33 23.72
C THR A 400 17.74 -14.82 23.99
N ALA A 401 18.76 -14.02 23.63
CA ALA A 401 18.74 -12.57 23.73
C ALA A 401 17.80 -11.85 22.72
N ALA A 402 17.36 -12.51 21.65
CA ALA A 402 16.55 -11.87 20.59
C ALA A 402 15.13 -11.56 21.06
N GLY A 403 14.49 -12.49 21.80
CA GLY A 403 13.10 -12.32 22.26
C GLY A 403 12.91 -11.14 23.22
N ALA A 404 13.84 -10.93 24.17
CA ALA A 404 13.79 -9.81 25.09
C ALA A 404 13.94 -8.45 24.38
N ALA A 405 14.76 -8.38 23.32
CA ALA A 405 14.88 -7.20 22.50
C ALA A 405 13.58 -6.89 21.74
N THR A 406 12.88 -7.92 21.23
CA THR A 406 11.57 -7.79 20.58
C THR A 406 10.50 -7.27 21.56
N VAL A 407 10.38 -7.86 22.76
CA VAL A 407 9.45 -7.36 23.80
C VAL A 407 9.72 -5.88 24.09
N ARG A 408 10.98 -5.50 24.29
CA ARG A 408 11.35 -4.10 24.55
C ARG A 408 10.97 -3.17 23.40
N ARG A 409 11.17 -3.58 22.14
CA ARG A 409 10.72 -2.81 20.96
C ARG A 409 9.20 -2.69 20.92
N MET A 410 8.46 -3.76 21.18
CA MET A 410 6.99 -3.76 21.19
C MET A 410 6.43 -2.87 22.31
N MET A 411 7.05 -2.91 23.49
CA MET A 411 6.70 -2.02 24.61
C MET A 411 6.99 -0.56 24.31
N ALA A 412 8.01 -0.25 23.51
CA ALA A 412 8.30 1.12 23.08
C ALA A 412 7.27 1.59 22.03
N LEU A 413 6.98 0.75 21.03
CA LEU A 413 6.01 1.05 19.98
C LEU A 413 4.59 1.21 20.53
N SER A 414 4.15 0.39 21.47
CA SER A 414 2.77 0.45 21.99
C SER A 414 2.45 1.73 22.79
N ARG A 415 3.44 2.53 23.23
CA ARG A 415 3.19 3.74 24.04
C ARG A 415 2.41 4.83 23.30
N HIS A 416 2.74 5.04 22.03
CA HIS A 416 2.12 6.06 21.16
C HIS A 416 1.34 5.39 20.02
N TYR A 417 0.98 4.13 20.18
CA TYR A 417 0.25 3.40 19.15
C TYR A 417 -1.20 3.91 19.01
N PRO A 418 -1.97 4.11 20.10
CA PRO A 418 -3.32 4.70 19.99
C PRO A 418 -3.34 6.07 19.33
N ASP A 419 -2.45 6.99 19.72
CA ASP A 419 -2.36 8.33 19.13
C ASP A 419 -2.12 8.30 17.62
N ARG A 420 -1.28 7.35 17.16
CA ARG A 420 -0.99 7.16 15.73
C ARG A 420 -2.19 6.61 14.97
N CYS A 421 -2.90 5.64 15.54
CA CYS A 421 -4.11 5.09 14.95
C CYS A 421 -5.23 6.14 14.90
N GLY A 422 -5.38 6.96 15.95
CA GLY A 422 -6.31 8.08 15.98
C GLY A 422 -5.97 9.16 14.95
N SER A 423 -4.68 9.50 14.80
CA SER A 423 -4.22 10.46 13.79
C SER A 423 -4.47 9.95 12.37
N PHE A 424 -4.21 8.67 12.11
CA PHE A 424 -4.52 8.02 10.84
C PHE A 424 -6.02 7.97 10.55
N SER A 425 -6.84 7.58 11.54
CA SER A 425 -8.29 7.60 11.43
C SER A 425 -8.80 9.00 11.10
N THR A 426 -8.24 10.03 11.74
CA THR A 426 -8.59 11.43 11.48
C THR A 426 -8.20 11.85 10.06
N SER A 427 -7.04 11.43 9.56
CA SER A 427 -6.61 11.78 8.20
C SER A 427 -7.45 11.12 7.11
N VAL A 428 -7.88 9.87 7.31
CA VAL A 428 -8.80 9.19 6.38
C VAL A 428 -10.18 9.85 6.40
N LEU A 429 -10.68 10.24 7.58
CA LEU A 429 -11.97 10.94 7.71
C LEU A 429 -11.92 12.33 7.08
N ALA A 430 -10.84 13.08 7.28
CA ALA A 430 -10.64 14.39 6.67
C ALA A 430 -10.54 14.33 5.13
N ALA A 431 -10.11 13.19 4.59
CA ALA A 431 -10.04 12.96 3.15
C ALA A 431 -11.38 12.50 2.54
N LYS A 432 -12.43 12.25 3.35
CA LYS A 432 -13.72 11.78 2.84
C LYS A 432 -14.29 12.77 1.83
N LEU A 433 -14.60 12.26 0.65
CA LEU A 433 -15.38 12.95 -0.37
C LEU A 433 -16.65 12.14 -0.62
N ASP A 434 -17.78 12.82 -0.78
CA ASP A 434 -18.96 12.17 -1.31
C ASP A 434 -18.82 11.93 -2.82
N ARG A 435 -19.78 11.22 -3.39
CA ARG A 435 -19.76 10.86 -4.81
C ARG A 435 -19.76 12.08 -5.72
N ALA A 436 -20.55 13.11 -5.42
CA ALA A 436 -20.63 14.32 -6.23
C ALA A 436 -19.30 15.10 -6.21
N ALA A 437 -18.65 15.16 -5.06
CA ALA A 437 -17.33 15.78 -4.92
C ALA A 437 -16.25 15.00 -5.67
N VAL A 438 -16.32 13.66 -5.72
CA VAL A 438 -15.41 12.83 -6.54
C VAL A 438 -15.65 13.08 -8.04
N GLU A 439 -16.91 13.12 -8.47
CA GLU A 439 -17.28 13.42 -9.87
C GLU A 439 -16.82 14.82 -10.31
N ALA A 440 -16.74 15.78 -9.39
CA ALA A 440 -16.28 17.15 -9.65
C ALA A 440 -14.75 17.30 -9.78
N LEU A 441 -13.95 16.29 -9.40
CA LEU A 441 -12.48 16.35 -9.52
C LEU A 441 -12.04 16.38 -10.98
N THR A 442 -10.96 17.10 -11.30
CA THR A 442 -10.28 16.96 -12.60
C THR A 442 -9.60 15.59 -12.71
N ASP A 443 -9.26 15.14 -13.92
CA ASP A 443 -8.56 13.85 -14.11
C ASP A 443 -7.26 13.80 -13.31
N ALA A 444 -6.50 14.91 -13.29
CA ALA A 444 -5.27 15.02 -12.53
C ALA A 444 -5.50 14.90 -11.01
N GLN A 445 -6.55 15.54 -10.49
CA GLN A 445 -6.93 15.46 -9.08
C GLN A 445 -7.42 14.06 -8.69
N LEU A 446 -8.16 13.39 -9.58
CA LEU A 446 -8.60 12.02 -9.38
C LEU A 446 -7.41 11.05 -9.33
N ASP A 447 -6.43 11.21 -10.21
CA ASP A 447 -5.18 10.42 -10.20
C ASP A 447 -4.41 10.61 -8.88
N ALA A 448 -4.23 11.87 -8.45
CA ALA A 448 -3.60 12.21 -7.18
C ALA A 448 -4.35 11.59 -5.99
N ARG A 449 -5.69 11.60 -6.04
CA ARG A 449 -6.55 11.01 -5.01
C ARG A 449 -6.39 9.50 -4.93
N ILE A 450 -6.32 8.79 -6.06
CA ILE A 450 -6.12 7.35 -6.13
C ILE A 450 -4.76 6.97 -5.50
N ARG A 451 -3.67 7.69 -5.84
CA ARG A 451 -2.34 7.47 -5.25
C ARG A 451 -2.32 7.71 -3.73
N LEU A 452 -2.95 8.80 -3.28
CA LEU A 452 -3.12 9.09 -1.86
C LEU A 452 -3.85 7.96 -1.13
N LEU A 453 -4.96 7.46 -1.69
CA LEU A 453 -5.74 6.37 -1.10
C LEU A 453 -4.94 5.07 -1.04
N ARG A 454 -4.21 4.72 -2.12
CA ARG A 454 -3.30 3.57 -2.12
C ARG A 454 -2.27 3.68 -0.99
N ASN A 455 -1.69 4.86 -0.76
CA ASN A 455 -0.75 5.07 0.34
C ASN A 455 -1.42 4.98 1.72
N GLN A 456 -2.61 5.56 1.89
CA GLN A 456 -3.38 5.46 3.14
C GLN A 456 -3.72 4.00 3.48
N ILE A 457 -4.05 3.18 2.49
CA ILE A 457 -4.28 1.74 2.68
C ILE A 457 -2.99 1.05 3.15
N GLN A 458 -1.84 1.31 2.51
CA GLN A 458 -0.54 0.78 2.95
C GLN A 458 -0.20 1.17 4.39
N GLN A 459 -0.44 2.43 4.76
CA GLN A 459 -0.23 2.92 6.12
C GLN A 459 -1.14 2.19 7.11
N GLY A 460 -2.41 2.01 6.76
CA GLY A 460 -3.40 1.32 7.55
C GLY A 460 -3.04 -0.13 7.85
N TRP A 461 -2.67 -0.90 6.81
CA TRP A 461 -2.12 -2.25 6.95
C TRP A 461 -0.86 -2.30 7.81
N THR A 462 0.02 -1.32 7.65
CA THR A 462 1.26 -1.22 8.44
C THR A 462 0.96 -0.99 9.93
N LEU A 463 0.05 -0.07 10.24
CA LEU A 463 -0.39 0.18 11.61
C LEU A 463 -1.06 -1.06 12.19
N ALA A 464 -2.05 -1.63 11.50
CA ALA A 464 -2.78 -2.80 11.96
C ALA A 464 -1.89 -4.04 12.13
N GLY A 465 -0.91 -4.25 11.24
CA GLY A 465 0.09 -5.32 11.34
C GLY A 465 1.02 -5.19 12.55
N VAL A 466 1.56 -3.99 12.79
CA VAL A 466 2.36 -3.72 13.99
C VAL A 466 1.50 -3.81 15.26
N GLY A 467 0.23 -3.38 15.18
CA GLY A 467 -0.76 -3.53 16.23
C GLY A 467 -1.01 -4.98 16.60
N ALA A 468 -1.29 -5.84 15.63
CA ALA A 468 -1.53 -7.27 15.85
C ALA A 468 -0.35 -7.96 16.53
N LEU A 469 0.89 -7.63 16.11
CA LEU A 469 2.10 -8.13 16.76
C LEU A 469 2.23 -7.62 18.20
N ALA A 470 1.98 -6.33 18.43
CA ALA A 470 2.08 -5.74 19.77
C ALA A 470 0.99 -6.28 20.72
N GLU A 471 -0.24 -6.42 20.24
CA GLU A 471 -1.38 -7.03 20.92
C GLU A 471 -1.04 -8.46 21.33
N GLY A 472 -0.59 -9.31 20.40
CA GLY A 472 -0.22 -10.70 20.68
C GLY A 472 0.89 -10.82 21.73
N VAL A 473 1.93 -9.98 21.67
CA VAL A 473 3.02 -9.96 22.67
C VAL A 473 2.52 -9.50 24.04
N LEU A 474 1.65 -8.49 24.10
CA LEU A 474 1.08 -7.97 25.35
C LEU A 474 0.09 -8.95 25.98
N ALA A 475 -0.81 -9.53 25.19
CA ALA A 475 -1.74 -10.56 25.62
C ALA A 475 -0.99 -11.77 26.21
N ARG A 476 0.11 -12.18 25.57
CA ARG A 476 0.96 -13.26 26.08
C ARG A 476 1.65 -12.91 27.41
N ALA A 477 2.06 -11.66 27.58
CA ALA A 477 2.60 -11.15 28.84
C ALA A 477 1.53 -11.13 29.96
N ALA A 478 0.28 -10.82 29.59
CA ALA A 478 -0.91 -10.93 30.45
C ALA A 478 -1.43 -12.38 30.62
N ARG A 479 -0.72 -13.38 30.09
CA ARG A 479 -1.09 -14.81 30.12
C ARG A 479 -2.47 -15.13 29.49
N ARG A 480 -2.93 -14.30 28.56
CA ARG A 480 -4.13 -14.55 27.75
C ARG A 480 -3.79 -15.37 26.50
N PRO A 481 -4.65 -16.32 26.10
CA PRO A 481 -4.51 -16.99 24.81
C PRO A 481 -4.79 -15.99 23.69
N HIS A 482 -3.81 -15.77 22.82
CA HIS A 482 -3.95 -14.91 21.64
C HIS A 482 -2.92 -15.31 20.56
N PRO A 483 -3.26 -15.27 19.26
CA PRO A 483 -2.26 -15.41 18.20
C PRO A 483 -1.16 -14.35 18.33
N VAL A 484 0.12 -14.76 18.33
CA VAL A 484 1.24 -13.81 18.49
C VAL A 484 1.70 -13.24 17.14
N LEU A 485 1.40 -13.94 16.04
CA LEU A 485 1.79 -13.52 14.70
C LEU A 485 0.76 -12.57 14.09
N PRO A 486 1.20 -11.55 13.34
CA PRO A 486 0.32 -10.62 12.65
C PRO A 486 -0.23 -11.25 11.36
N LEU A 487 -1.03 -12.31 11.52
CA LEU A 487 -1.71 -12.98 10.41
C LEU A 487 -2.77 -12.05 9.79
N PRO A 488 -3.03 -12.10 8.48
CA PRO A 488 -4.09 -11.30 7.86
C PRO A 488 -5.42 -11.35 8.61
N SER A 489 -5.87 -12.53 9.04
CA SER A 489 -7.10 -12.67 9.84
C SER A 489 -7.09 -11.84 11.12
N VAL A 490 -5.96 -11.78 11.83
CA VAL A 490 -5.79 -11.01 13.08
C VAL A 490 -5.68 -9.52 12.78
N ILE A 491 -5.00 -9.15 11.69
CA ILE A 491 -4.85 -7.75 11.26
C ILE A 491 -6.22 -7.13 11.00
N THR A 492 -7.10 -7.86 10.30
CA THR A 492 -8.42 -7.38 9.89
C THR A 492 -9.53 -7.61 10.90
N ALA A 493 -9.27 -8.39 11.97
CA ALA A 493 -10.29 -8.73 12.97
C ALA A 493 -10.82 -7.48 13.67
N THR A 494 -12.14 -7.32 13.76
CA THR A 494 -12.76 -6.21 14.50
C THR A 494 -14.18 -6.53 14.92
N SER A 495 -14.59 -5.92 16.03
CA SER A 495 -15.91 -5.99 16.64
C SER A 495 -16.87 -4.87 16.16
N HIS A 496 -16.42 -3.91 15.36
CA HIS A 496 -17.23 -2.73 15.04
C HIS A 496 -18.55 -3.07 14.36
N LEU A 497 -18.54 -3.97 13.37
CA LEU A 497 -19.77 -4.40 12.70
C LEU A 497 -20.68 -5.15 13.67
N SER A 498 -20.14 -6.05 14.49
CA SER A 498 -20.92 -6.83 15.45
C SER A 498 -21.61 -5.95 16.50
N VAL A 499 -20.94 -4.89 16.96
CA VAL A 499 -21.51 -3.92 17.93
C VAL A 499 -22.72 -3.21 17.33
N GLU A 500 -22.62 -2.71 16.10
CA GLU A 500 -23.74 -2.03 15.44
C GLU A 500 -24.88 -3.00 15.12
N THR A 501 -24.58 -4.22 14.66
CA THR A 501 -25.62 -5.24 14.44
C THR A 501 -26.30 -5.68 15.73
N ALA A 502 -25.58 -5.73 16.86
CA ALA A 502 -26.15 -6.07 18.15
C ALA A 502 -27.11 -4.98 18.65
N ALA A 503 -26.74 -3.70 18.50
CA ALA A 503 -27.61 -2.58 18.87
C ALA A 503 -28.90 -2.56 18.04
N LEU A 504 -28.81 -2.84 16.73
CA LEU A 504 -29.99 -2.99 15.88
C LEU A 504 -30.81 -4.23 16.24
N ALA A 505 -30.15 -5.34 16.56
CA ALA A 505 -30.79 -6.58 17.00
C ALA A 505 -31.57 -6.41 18.32
N ASP A 506 -31.07 -5.61 19.27
CA ASP A 506 -31.77 -5.28 20.51
C ASP A 506 -33.10 -4.55 20.24
N ALA A 507 -33.09 -3.61 19.29
CA ALA A 507 -34.31 -2.94 18.84
C ALA A 507 -35.29 -3.92 18.17
N LEU A 508 -34.80 -4.82 17.32
CA LEU A 508 -35.63 -5.87 16.68
C LEU A 508 -36.14 -6.92 17.67
N ARG A 509 -35.43 -7.18 18.77
CA ARG A 509 -35.90 -8.10 19.83
C ARG A 509 -37.09 -7.53 20.60
N SER A 510 -37.20 -6.20 20.64
CA SER A 510 -38.25 -5.50 21.36
C SER A 510 -39.58 -5.40 20.58
N ASP A 511 -39.59 -5.72 19.28
CA ASP A 511 -40.77 -5.59 18.42
C ASP A 511 -40.85 -6.74 17.38
N ALA A 512 -41.92 -7.54 17.45
CA ALA A 512 -42.12 -8.70 16.57
C ALA A 512 -42.49 -8.32 15.12
N GLU A 513 -43.16 -7.19 14.93
CA GLU A 513 -43.54 -6.69 13.60
C GLU A 513 -42.30 -6.18 12.87
N LEU A 514 -41.46 -5.40 13.55
CA LEU A 514 -40.18 -4.95 12.99
C LEU A 514 -39.23 -6.10 12.67
N ARG A 515 -39.22 -7.15 13.50
CA ARG A 515 -38.42 -8.35 13.22
C ARG A 515 -38.89 -9.08 11.96
N SER A 516 -40.20 -9.16 11.73
CA SER A 516 -40.77 -9.75 10.52
C SER A 516 -40.40 -8.95 9.28
N LEU A 517 -40.55 -7.62 9.33
CA LEU A 517 -40.16 -6.72 8.24
C LEU A 517 -38.65 -6.78 7.96
N ALA A 518 -37.82 -6.85 9.01
CA ALA A 518 -36.37 -6.99 8.88
C ALA A 518 -35.95 -8.32 8.25
N ALA A 519 -36.57 -9.43 8.64
CA ALA A 519 -36.33 -10.75 8.06
C ALA A 519 -36.77 -10.83 6.59
N ALA A 520 -37.81 -10.07 6.20
CA ALA A 520 -38.26 -9.95 4.82
C ALA A 520 -37.41 -8.97 3.98
N GLY A 521 -36.48 -8.23 4.59
CA GLY A 521 -35.66 -7.22 3.91
C GLY A 521 -36.43 -5.94 3.52
N ASP A 522 -37.61 -5.69 4.09
CA ASP A 522 -38.47 -4.56 3.73
C ASP A 522 -38.02 -3.26 4.42
N LEU A 523 -36.94 -2.67 3.90
CA LEU A 523 -36.42 -1.38 4.36
C LEU A 523 -37.41 -0.23 4.18
N ALA A 524 -38.24 -0.26 3.14
CA ALA A 524 -39.23 0.79 2.87
C ALA A 524 -40.33 0.77 3.94
N GLY A 525 -40.87 -0.42 4.23
CA GLY A 525 -41.83 -0.66 5.31
C GLY A 525 -41.28 -0.23 6.67
N LEU A 526 -40.03 -0.58 6.99
CA LEU A 526 -39.36 -0.15 8.24
C LEU A 526 -39.22 1.37 8.34
N ARG A 527 -38.84 2.05 7.24
CA ARG A 527 -38.74 3.53 7.20
C ARG A 527 -40.09 4.21 7.38
N SER A 528 -41.18 3.64 6.86
CA SER A 528 -42.53 4.19 7.06
C SER A 528 -43.15 3.85 8.42
N GLY A 529 -42.92 2.64 8.92
CA GLY A 529 -43.60 2.08 10.09
C GLY A 529 -42.88 2.34 11.41
N ALA A 530 -41.56 2.51 11.41
CA ALA A 530 -40.77 2.77 12.61
C ALA A 530 -39.66 3.82 12.39
N PRO A 531 -39.99 5.12 12.43
CA PRO A 531 -39.04 6.21 12.22
C PRO A 531 -37.83 6.18 13.17
N ALA A 532 -38.02 5.73 14.42
CA ALA A 532 -36.92 5.63 15.40
C ALA A 532 -35.91 4.53 15.02
N PHE A 533 -36.39 3.37 14.58
CA PHE A 533 -35.53 2.30 14.09
C PHE A 533 -34.83 2.74 12.80
N ALA A 534 -35.56 3.37 11.88
CA ALA A 534 -34.99 3.89 10.63
C ALA A 534 -33.86 4.89 10.88
N ALA A 535 -34.04 5.83 11.81
CA ALA A 535 -32.98 6.77 12.20
C ALA A 535 -31.77 6.06 12.82
N ALA A 536 -31.99 5.04 13.66
CA ALA A 536 -30.91 4.24 14.23
C ALA A 536 -30.16 3.42 13.15
N PHE A 537 -30.89 2.86 12.20
CA PHE A 537 -30.36 2.13 11.06
C PHE A 537 -29.54 3.02 10.14
N ASP A 538 -30.06 4.18 9.74
CA ASP A 538 -29.34 5.14 8.89
C ASP A 538 -28.09 5.68 9.62
N ALA A 539 -28.17 5.88 10.94
CA ALA A 539 -27.02 6.24 11.76
C ALA A 539 -25.95 5.12 11.80
N ALA A 540 -26.37 3.86 11.98
CA ALA A 540 -25.46 2.71 11.92
C ALA A 540 -24.81 2.60 10.53
N LEU A 541 -25.62 2.69 9.46
CA LEU A 541 -25.16 2.66 8.08
C LEU A 541 -24.16 3.80 7.77
N SER A 542 -24.35 4.99 8.35
CA SER A 542 -23.39 6.08 8.19
C SER A 542 -22.02 5.78 8.82
N ARG A 543 -21.98 4.97 9.88
CA ARG A 543 -20.76 4.58 10.60
C ARG A 543 -20.06 3.40 9.94
N VAL A 544 -20.81 2.35 9.57
CA VAL A 544 -20.29 1.07 9.06
C VAL A 544 -20.61 0.77 7.59
N GLY A 545 -21.13 1.74 6.84
CA GLY A 545 -21.49 1.55 5.42
C GLY A 545 -20.31 1.15 4.52
N HIS A 546 -19.08 1.41 4.93
CA HIS A 546 -17.86 0.96 4.23
C HIS A 546 -17.48 -0.49 4.51
N ARG A 547 -18.18 -1.19 5.40
CA ARG A 547 -17.96 -2.60 5.75
C ARG A 547 -18.77 -3.52 4.83
N GLY A 548 -18.51 -4.82 4.90
CA GLY A 548 -19.29 -5.84 4.22
C GLY A 548 -18.52 -7.15 4.02
N PRO A 549 -19.16 -8.21 3.52
CA PRO A 549 -18.49 -9.45 3.14
C PRO A 549 -17.39 -9.16 2.10
N GLY A 550 -16.16 -9.58 2.39
CA GLY A 550 -15.03 -9.30 1.51
C GLY A 550 -14.79 -7.81 1.24
N GLU A 551 -14.97 -6.96 2.27
CA GLU A 551 -14.85 -5.49 2.18
C GLU A 551 -13.54 -4.99 1.56
N ALA A 552 -12.47 -5.78 1.59
CA ALA A 552 -11.18 -5.41 1.01
C ALA A 552 -11.03 -5.81 -0.47
N GLU A 553 -11.88 -6.70 -1.01
CA GLU A 553 -11.96 -6.95 -2.46
C GLU A 553 -12.65 -5.77 -3.14
N LEU A 554 -11.92 -5.04 -3.97
CA LEU A 554 -12.34 -3.78 -4.57
C LEU A 554 -13.60 -3.89 -5.45
N SER A 555 -13.87 -5.06 -6.03
CA SER A 555 -15.10 -5.28 -6.82
C SER A 555 -16.35 -5.55 -5.97
N ASN A 556 -16.21 -5.98 -4.71
CA ASN A 556 -17.35 -6.39 -3.89
C ASN A 556 -18.20 -5.20 -3.43
N PRO A 557 -19.53 -5.35 -3.34
CA PRO A 557 -20.38 -4.32 -2.77
C PRO A 557 -20.12 -4.18 -1.26
N VAL A 558 -20.30 -2.95 -0.74
CA VAL A 558 -20.27 -2.66 0.70
C VAL A 558 -21.68 -2.41 1.22
N LEU A 559 -21.88 -2.36 2.54
CA LEU A 559 -23.18 -2.13 3.16
C LEU A 559 -23.85 -0.82 2.69
N ALA A 560 -23.09 0.23 2.39
CA ALA A 560 -23.64 1.47 1.83
C ALA A 560 -24.24 1.28 0.42
N GLU A 561 -23.79 0.28 -0.32
CA GLU A 561 -24.30 -0.09 -1.66
C GLU A 561 -25.39 -1.15 -1.58
N SER A 562 -25.47 -1.91 -0.49
CA SER A 562 -26.49 -2.92 -0.23
C SER A 562 -26.93 -2.90 1.25
N PRO A 563 -27.70 -1.89 1.67
CA PRO A 563 -28.10 -1.72 3.07
C PRO A 563 -28.90 -2.90 3.62
N GLU A 564 -29.60 -3.64 2.76
CA GLU A 564 -30.38 -4.83 3.10
C GLU A 564 -29.52 -5.89 3.81
N ALA A 565 -28.23 -5.98 3.49
CA ALA A 565 -27.31 -6.91 4.14
C ALA A 565 -27.06 -6.59 5.62
N LEU A 566 -27.03 -5.30 6.00
CA LEU A 566 -26.92 -4.87 7.40
C LEU A 566 -28.19 -5.25 8.18
N LEU A 567 -29.34 -5.07 7.54
CA LEU A 567 -30.64 -5.42 8.11
C LEU A 567 -30.75 -6.93 8.32
N ALA A 568 -30.35 -7.73 7.33
CA ALA A 568 -30.33 -9.19 7.42
C ALA A 568 -29.40 -9.68 8.53
N ALA A 569 -28.21 -9.09 8.67
CA ALA A 569 -27.28 -9.41 9.75
C ALA A 569 -27.86 -9.08 11.14
N ALA A 570 -28.52 -7.92 11.29
CA ALA A 570 -29.20 -7.56 12.53
C ALA A 570 -30.38 -8.49 12.86
N ALA A 571 -31.15 -8.91 11.85
CA ALA A 571 -32.26 -9.86 12.01
C ALA A 571 -31.75 -11.24 12.46
N LEU A 572 -30.64 -11.71 11.86
CA LEU A 572 -29.99 -12.97 12.28
C LEU A 572 -29.50 -12.89 13.73
N ALA A 573 -28.83 -11.79 14.10
CA ALA A 573 -28.35 -11.56 15.46
C ALA A 573 -29.49 -11.39 16.49
N ALA A 574 -30.68 -10.95 16.06
CA ALA A 574 -31.86 -10.88 16.92
C ALA A 574 -32.42 -12.28 17.26
N GLY A 575 -32.16 -13.29 16.42
CA GLY A 575 -32.55 -14.69 16.63
C GLY A 575 -31.62 -15.49 17.55
N THR A 576 -30.42 -14.98 17.82
CA THR A 576 -29.42 -15.63 18.69
C THR A 576 -29.45 -15.06 20.11
N ALA A 577 -29.28 -15.91 21.14
CA ALA A 577 -29.20 -15.46 22.53
C ALA A 577 -27.93 -14.63 22.76
N PRO A 578 -27.99 -13.53 23.52
CA PRO A 578 -26.81 -12.70 23.78
C PRO A 578 -25.78 -13.45 24.62
N GLU A 579 -24.51 -13.41 24.21
CA GLU A 579 -23.40 -13.88 25.03
C GLU A 579 -23.13 -12.87 26.16
N SER A 580 -23.16 -13.36 27.39
CA SER A 580 -22.88 -12.55 28.59
C SER A 580 -21.38 -12.30 28.72
N ALA A 581 -20.91 -11.11 28.38
CA ALA A 581 -19.53 -10.70 28.67
C ALA A 581 -19.37 -10.41 30.17
N GLY A 582 -18.65 -11.27 30.88
CA GLY A 582 -18.28 -11.05 32.28
C GLY A 582 -17.26 -9.92 32.42
N ALA A 583 -17.56 -8.91 33.24
CA ALA A 583 -16.63 -7.84 33.57
C ALA A 583 -15.61 -8.33 34.62
N GLU A 584 -14.43 -8.75 34.19
CA GLU A 584 -13.30 -8.97 35.09
C GLU A 584 -12.47 -7.68 35.26
N GLN A 585 -11.99 -7.44 36.49
CA GLN A 585 -11.07 -6.35 36.78
C GLN A 585 -9.70 -6.61 36.14
N ALA A 586 -9.40 -5.84 35.09
CA ALA A 586 -8.18 -5.98 34.31
C ALA A 586 -6.95 -5.38 35.02
N ASP A 587 -5.83 -6.12 35.01
CA ASP A 587 -4.53 -5.60 35.45
C ASP A 587 -3.95 -4.55 34.45
N PRO A 588 -2.87 -3.82 34.80
CA PRO A 588 -2.32 -2.78 33.93
C PRO A 588 -1.78 -3.27 32.58
N VAL A 589 -1.31 -4.53 32.50
CA VAL A 589 -0.79 -5.12 31.25
C VAL A 589 -1.96 -5.46 30.32
N THR A 590 -3.03 -5.96 30.91
CA THR A 590 -4.30 -6.28 30.28
C THR A 590 -4.94 -5.03 29.70
N HIS A 591 -5.10 -3.96 30.49
CA HIS A 591 -5.61 -2.69 30.01
C HIS A 591 -4.81 -2.14 28.81
N ARG A 592 -3.49 -2.35 28.83
CA ARG A 592 -2.63 -1.94 27.71
C ARG A 592 -2.81 -2.83 26.47
N ALA A 593 -2.99 -4.14 26.64
CA ALA A 593 -3.31 -5.05 25.56
C ALA A 593 -4.63 -4.64 24.90
N ASP A 594 -5.67 -4.40 25.71
CA ASP A 594 -6.99 -3.98 25.26
C ASP A 594 -6.92 -2.61 24.55
N ALA A 595 -6.17 -1.64 25.07
CA ALA A 595 -5.96 -0.35 24.39
C ALA A 595 -5.26 -0.48 23.03
N VAL A 596 -4.32 -1.42 22.88
CA VAL A 596 -3.67 -1.71 21.59
C VAL A 596 -4.63 -2.42 20.64
N ALA A 597 -5.43 -3.38 21.13
CA ALA A 597 -6.45 -4.06 20.35
C ALA A 597 -7.48 -3.06 19.79
N THR A 598 -8.05 -2.20 20.63
CA THR A 598 -8.98 -1.15 20.20
C THR A 598 -8.36 -0.21 19.16
N ALA A 599 -7.10 0.22 19.38
CA ALA A 599 -6.40 1.07 18.42
C ALA A 599 -6.13 0.36 17.09
N ARG A 600 -5.84 -0.95 17.11
CA ARG A 600 -5.66 -1.77 15.90
C ARG A 600 -6.99 -1.91 15.15
N GLU A 601 -8.08 -2.18 15.83
CA GLU A 601 -9.43 -2.22 15.23
C GLU A 601 -9.79 -0.88 14.59
N GLN A 602 -9.49 0.24 15.25
CA GLN A 602 -9.67 1.58 14.69
C GLN A 602 -8.82 1.80 13.44
N ALA A 603 -7.56 1.35 13.44
CA ALA A 603 -6.69 1.44 12.27
C ALA A 603 -7.24 0.61 11.10
N TRP A 604 -7.74 -0.61 11.37
CA TRP A 604 -8.38 -1.42 10.34
C TRP A 604 -9.67 -0.78 9.83
N ASP A 605 -10.53 -0.24 10.70
CA ASP A 605 -11.75 0.44 10.27
C ASP A 605 -11.48 1.63 9.35
N ALA A 606 -10.51 2.46 9.72
CA ALA A 606 -10.03 3.54 8.86
C ALA A 606 -9.45 3.01 7.53
N THR A 607 -8.80 1.85 7.55
CA THR A 607 -8.29 1.20 6.33
C THR A 607 -9.43 0.73 5.43
N ALA A 608 -10.42 0.02 5.96
CA ALA A 608 -11.62 -0.40 5.22
C ALA A 608 -12.36 0.82 4.63
N ARG A 609 -12.40 1.94 5.36
CA ARG A 609 -12.96 3.20 4.87
C ARG A 609 -12.16 3.78 3.72
N ALA A 610 -10.83 3.76 3.79
CA ALA A 610 -9.96 4.19 2.69
C ALA A 610 -10.09 3.27 1.46
N ILE A 611 -10.27 1.95 1.65
CA ILE A 611 -10.58 1.01 0.56
C ILE A 611 -11.90 1.37 -0.12
N ASN A 612 -12.94 1.69 0.65
CA ASN A 612 -14.21 2.13 0.07
C ASN A 612 -14.07 3.49 -0.67
N HIS A 613 -13.33 4.45 -0.12
CA HIS A 613 -13.04 5.68 -0.85
C HIS A 613 -12.28 5.41 -2.16
N LEU A 614 -11.36 4.45 -2.17
CA LEU A 614 -10.64 4.03 -3.37
C LEU A 614 -11.59 3.40 -4.38
N ARG A 615 -12.51 2.53 -3.95
CA ARG A 615 -13.58 1.95 -4.78
C ARG A 615 -14.34 3.01 -5.57
N VAL A 616 -14.78 4.06 -4.88
CA VAL A 616 -15.53 5.17 -5.48
C VAL A 616 -14.69 5.91 -6.50
N ALA A 617 -13.43 6.23 -6.16
CA ALA A 617 -12.50 6.91 -7.08
C ALA A 617 -12.17 6.05 -8.32
N LEU A 618 -11.98 4.74 -8.13
CA LEU A 618 -11.70 3.80 -9.22
C LEU A 618 -12.89 3.68 -10.18
N ARG A 619 -14.13 3.59 -9.66
CA ARG A 619 -15.33 3.55 -10.51
C ARG A 619 -15.54 4.87 -11.25
N GLU A 620 -15.24 6.01 -10.63
CA GLU A 620 -15.29 7.28 -11.37
C GLU A 620 -14.23 7.32 -12.49
N SER A 621 -13.00 6.86 -12.23
CA SER A 621 -11.98 6.73 -13.27
C SER A 621 -12.43 5.78 -14.39
N GLY A 622 -13.04 4.64 -14.03
CA GLY A 622 -13.60 3.67 -14.98
C GLY A 622 -14.70 4.25 -15.85
N SER A 623 -15.60 5.03 -15.25
CA SER A 623 -16.65 5.79 -15.95
C SER A 623 -16.04 6.74 -17.00
N ARG A 624 -15.01 7.51 -16.63
CA ARG A 624 -14.33 8.44 -17.56
C ARG A 624 -13.58 7.71 -18.67
N LEU A 625 -12.85 6.65 -18.34
CA LEU A 625 -12.10 5.85 -19.31
C LEU A 625 -13.01 5.08 -20.27
N SER A 626 -14.18 4.62 -19.81
CA SER A 626 -15.20 3.99 -20.66
C SER A 626 -15.84 5.00 -21.63
N LYS A 627 -16.16 6.22 -21.16
CA LYS A 627 -16.62 7.33 -22.04
C LYS A 627 -15.59 7.69 -23.12
N ARG A 628 -14.29 7.52 -22.82
CA ARG A 628 -13.18 7.71 -23.77
C ARG A 628 -12.86 6.47 -24.62
N HIS A 629 -13.63 5.39 -24.48
CA HIS A 629 -13.44 4.10 -25.16
C HIS A 629 -12.09 3.41 -24.89
N ILE A 630 -11.39 3.81 -23.82
CA ILE A 630 -10.18 3.13 -23.33
C ILE A 630 -10.56 1.85 -22.61
N LEU A 631 -11.68 1.84 -21.88
CA LEU A 631 -12.28 0.66 -21.26
C LEU A 631 -13.62 0.34 -21.93
N ALA A 632 -14.06 -0.92 -21.85
CA ALA A 632 -15.38 -1.31 -22.37
C ALA A 632 -16.47 -0.96 -21.34
N THR A 633 -16.22 -1.24 -20.07
CA THR A 633 -17.14 -0.96 -18.95
C THR A 633 -16.44 -0.27 -17.79
N CYS A 634 -17.22 0.32 -16.88
CA CYS A 634 -16.68 0.93 -15.66
C CYS A 634 -15.89 -0.07 -14.80
N ASP A 635 -16.39 -1.29 -14.64
CA ASP A 635 -15.80 -2.31 -13.77
C ASP A 635 -14.54 -2.96 -14.34
N ASP A 636 -14.18 -2.65 -15.59
CA ASP A 636 -12.92 -3.08 -16.20
C ASP A 636 -11.71 -2.58 -15.40
N VAL A 637 -11.86 -1.50 -14.62
CA VAL A 637 -10.80 -0.96 -13.75
C VAL A 637 -10.28 -1.97 -12.74
N PHE A 638 -11.12 -2.91 -12.28
CA PHE A 638 -10.70 -3.90 -11.30
C PHE A 638 -9.73 -4.95 -11.88
N TYR A 639 -9.63 -5.04 -13.22
CA TYR A 639 -8.75 -5.96 -13.93
C TYR A 639 -7.42 -5.33 -14.36
N LEU A 640 -7.15 -4.10 -13.92
CA LEU A 640 -5.86 -3.41 -14.09
C LEU A 640 -5.13 -3.34 -12.74
N THR A 641 -3.80 -3.18 -12.77
CA THR A 641 -3.09 -2.68 -11.57
C THR A 641 -3.34 -1.19 -11.39
N CYS A 642 -3.06 -0.64 -10.21
CA CYS A 642 -3.25 0.78 -9.95
C CYS A 642 -2.41 1.65 -10.89
N ASP A 643 -1.17 1.25 -11.17
CA ASP A 643 -0.28 2.02 -12.05
C ASP A 643 -0.69 1.88 -13.53
N GLU A 644 -1.17 0.70 -13.96
CA GLU A 644 -1.75 0.51 -15.31
C GLU A 644 -3.01 1.36 -15.50
N LEU A 645 -3.85 1.53 -14.47
CA LEU A 645 -5.01 2.42 -14.55
C LEU A 645 -4.61 3.89 -14.72
N LEU A 646 -3.62 4.34 -13.93
CA LEU A 646 -3.16 5.73 -13.93
C LEU A 646 -2.33 6.07 -15.16
N THR A 647 -1.80 5.08 -15.86
CA THR A 647 -1.12 5.27 -17.14
C THR A 647 -1.46 4.10 -18.08
N PRO A 648 -2.66 4.12 -18.71
CA PRO A 648 -3.16 3.00 -19.52
C PRO A 648 -2.23 2.64 -20.68
N PRO A 649 -1.71 1.40 -20.75
CA PRO A 649 -0.93 0.96 -21.89
C PRO A 649 -1.82 0.80 -23.15
N VAL A 650 -1.20 0.76 -24.33
CA VAL A 650 -1.94 0.68 -25.61
C VAL A 650 -2.82 -0.58 -25.70
N ASP A 651 -2.43 -1.67 -25.05
CA ASP A 651 -3.14 -2.96 -25.02
C ASP A 651 -4.17 -3.09 -23.87
N THR A 652 -4.52 -1.99 -23.18
CA THR A 652 -5.38 -1.99 -21.97
C THR A 652 -6.62 -2.89 -22.10
N ARG A 653 -7.41 -2.76 -23.18
CA ARG A 653 -8.64 -3.57 -23.37
C ARG A 653 -8.37 -5.06 -23.54
N LEU A 654 -7.28 -5.42 -24.24
CA LEU A 654 -6.89 -6.82 -24.44
C LEU A 654 -6.45 -7.43 -23.11
N ARG A 655 -5.70 -6.67 -22.30
CA ARG A 655 -5.25 -7.07 -20.96
C ARG A 655 -6.42 -7.31 -20.02
N VAL A 656 -7.39 -6.39 -19.97
CA VAL A 656 -8.63 -6.55 -19.19
C VAL A 656 -9.37 -7.81 -19.59
N ARG A 657 -9.58 -8.04 -20.90
CA ARG A 657 -10.29 -9.23 -21.38
C ARG A 657 -9.59 -10.52 -20.94
N ARG A 658 -8.27 -10.61 -21.14
CA ARG A 658 -7.46 -11.77 -20.71
C ARG A 658 -7.60 -12.02 -19.21
N ARG A 659 -7.50 -10.99 -18.38
CA ARG A 659 -7.56 -11.12 -16.92
C ARG A 659 -8.96 -11.43 -16.39
N ARG A 660 -10.02 -11.04 -17.11
CA ARG A 660 -11.39 -11.50 -16.83
C ARG A 660 -11.56 -12.99 -17.09
N GLU A 661 -11.11 -13.45 -18.25
CA GLU A 661 -11.13 -14.87 -18.60
C GLU A 661 -10.31 -15.71 -17.60
N GLU A 662 -9.13 -15.21 -17.21
CA GLU A 662 -8.31 -15.83 -16.17
C GLU A 662 -9.00 -15.86 -14.80
N HIS A 663 -9.58 -14.75 -14.35
CA HIS A 663 -10.26 -14.68 -13.06
C HIS A 663 -11.45 -15.64 -12.98
N GLN A 664 -12.27 -15.72 -14.04
CA GLN A 664 -13.36 -16.69 -14.15
C GLN A 664 -12.83 -18.14 -14.08
N ARG A 665 -11.79 -18.45 -14.87
CA ARG A 665 -11.15 -19.77 -14.84
C ARG A 665 -10.65 -20.14 -13.43
N LEU A 666 -10.05 -19.19 -12.72
CA LEU A 666 -9.53 -19.39 -11.36
C LEU A 666 -10.64 -19.49 -10.31
N GLN A 667 -11.83 -18.95 -10.59
CA GLN A 667 -13.02 -19.11 -9.75
C GLN A 667 -13.57 -20.53 -9.82
N ASP A 668 -13.51 -21.15 -11.00
CA ASP A 668 -14.04 -22.50 -11.24
C ASP A 668 -13.14 -23.64 -10.70
N ILE A 669 -11.90 -23.33 -10.29
CA ILE A 669 -10.98 -24.30 -9.67
C ILE A 669 -10.97 -24.20 -8.15
N SER A 670 -10.88 -25.35 -7.48
CA SER A 670 -10.57 -25.42 -6.05
C SER A 670 -9.08 -25.66 -5.84
N LEU A 671 -8.42 -24.80 -5.05
CA LEU A 671 -7.02 -25.00 -4.64
C LEU A 671 -6.94 -25.77 -3.31
N PRO A 672 -5.84 -26.49 -3.05
CA PRO A 672 -5.66 -27.19 -1.77
C PRO A 672 -5.56 -26.20 -0.62
N GLU A 673 -6.08 -26.56 0.55
CA GLU A 673 -5.98 -25.75 1.77
C GLU A 673 -4.51 -25.57 2.23
N ILE A 674 -3.67 -26.57 1.96
CA ILE A 674 -2.24 -26.58 2.30
C ILE A 674 -1.42 -26.86 1.04
N ILE A 675 -0.45 -25.99 0.77
CA ILE A 675 0.53 -26.15 -0.32
C ILE A 675 1.87 -26.52 0.29
N ASN A 676 2.57 -27.50 -0.28
CA ASN A 676 3.93 -27.87 0.09
C ASN A 676 4.80 -28.02 -1.17
N GLY A 677 5.54 -26.97 -1.52
CA GLY A 677 6.46 -26.93 -2.65
C GLY A 677 5.78 -26.74 -4.02
N GLN A 678 4.69 -27.46 -4.29
CA GLN A 678 3.87 -27.34 -5.50
C GLN A 678 2.39 -27.49 -5.15
N TRP A 679 1.50 -27.03 -6.02
CA TRP A 679 0.05 -27.17 -5.87
C TRP A 679 -0.59 -27.66 -7.18
N ALA A 680 -1.72 -28.34 -7.08
CA ALA A 680 -2.57 -28.72 -8.22
C ALA A 680 -4.04 -28.54 -7.81
N PRO A 681 -4.95 -28.23 -8.74
CA PRO A 681 -6.38 -28.16 -8.43
C PRO A 681 -6.88 -29.46 -7.77
N VAL A 682 -7.72 -29.33 -6.75
CA VAL A 682 -8.40 -30.45 -6.10
C VAL A 682 -9.85 -30.53 -6.59
N PRO A 683 -10.47 -31.72 -6.63
CA PRO A 683 -11.90 -31.84 -6.89
C PRO A 683 -12.69 -30.94 -5.93
N GLY A 684 -13.62 -30.15 -6.45
CA GLY A 684 -14.39 -29.20 -5.66
C GLY A 684 -15.09 -29.89 -4.49
N ALA A 685 -15.11 -29.23 -3.33
CA ALA A 685 -15.84 -29.69 -2.14
C ALA A 685 -17.37 -29.56 -2.27
N ASP A 686 -17.90 -29.60 -3.50
CA ASP A 686 -19.32 -29.52 -3.85
C ASP A 686 -19.86 -30.91 -4.24
N ASP A 687 -19.54 -31.93 -3.43
CA ASP A 687 -20.27 -33.21 -3.45
C ASP A 687 -20.18 -33.98 -2.10
N ARG A 688 -19.91 -33.27 -1.00
CA ARG A 688 -20.28 -33.78 0.32
C ARG A 688 -21.42 -32.92 0.81
N GLY A 689 -22.62 -33.27 0.36
CA GLY A 689 -23.80 -33.05 1.16
C GLY A 689 -23.42 -33.43 2.59
N VAL A 690 -23.45 -32.45 3.49
CA VAL A 690 -23.47 -32.73 4.91
C VAL A 690 -24.76 -33.50 5.11
N ASP A 691 -24.66 -34.82 5.05
CA ASP A 691 -25.73 -35.70 5.45
C ASP A 691 -25.84 -35.53 6.97
N ILE A 692 -26.64 -34.53 7.37
CA ILE A 692 -26.97 -34.21 8.77
C ILE A 692 -27.59 -35.45 9.47
N VAL A 693 -27.93 -36.50 8.74
CA VAL A 693 -28.40 -37.78 9.27
C VAL A 693 -27.26 -38.71 9.73
N ALA A 694 -26.01 -38.54 9.26
CA ALA A 694 -24.88 -39.40 9.67
C ALA A 694 -24.23 -39.01 11.01
N LEU A 695 -24.68 -37.91 11.64
CA LEU A 695 -24.26 -37.48 12.98
C LEU A 695 -25.25 -37.86 14.09
N ILE A 696 -26.36 -38.55 13.77
CA ILE A 696 -27.42 -38.88 14.75
C ILE A 696 -27.48 -40.38 15.08
N GLU A 697 -26.83 -41.27 14.33
CA GLU A 697 -26.83 -42.70 14.66
C GLU A 697 -25.41 -43.27 14.70
N GLN A 698 -24.76 -43.25 15.87
CA GLN A 698 -24.20 -44.46 16.49
C GLN A 698 -24.09 -44.30 18.02
N PRO A 699 -24.33 -45.37 18.80
CA PRO A 699 -24.68 -45.30 20.22
C PRO A 699 -23.49 -45.44 21.16
N GLU A 700 -23.71 -44.99 22.40
CA GLU A 700 -22.90 -45.24 23.59
C GLU A 700 -22.44 -46.70 23.74
N ALA A 701 -21.15 -46.89 24.03
CA ALA A 701 -20.56 -47.82 25.00
C ALA A 701 -19.03 -47.84 24.73
N SER A 702 -18.11 -47.70 25.67
CA SER A 702 -18.01 -48.40 26.94
C SER A 702 -16.93 -47.74 27.80
N GLN A 703 -17.19 -47.58 29.10
CA GLN A 703 -16.13 -47.41 30.11
C GLN A 703 -15.21 -48.64 30.15
N PRO A 704 -14.01 -48.49 30.74
CA PRO A 704 -13.69 -49.41 31.83
C PRO A 704 -13.12 -48.69 33.06
N SER A 705 -13.85 -48.81 34.16
CA SER A 705 -13.29 -48.90 35.51
C SER A 705 -12.78 -50.37 35.68
N SER A 706 -11.78 -50.78 36.46
CA SER A 706 -10.93 -50.17 37.48
C SER A 706 -9.95 -51.24 38.05
N TRP A 707 -8.92 -50.78 38.80
CA TRP A 707 -8.07 -51.47 39.79
C TRP A 707 -7.03 -52.55 39.36
N ALA A 708 -5.73 -52.31 39.64
CA ALA A 708 -5.04 -52.71 40.89
C ALA A 708 -3.49 -52.89 40.75
N ARG A 709 -2.75 -52.36 41.75
CA ARG A 709 -1.41 -52.78 42.28
C ARG A 709 -0.24 -52.79 41.28
N SER A 710 0.79 -51.96 41.43
CA SER A 710 1.79 -51.96 42.53
C SER A 710 2.66 -50.70 42.43
#